data_AF-A0A933P818-F1
#
_entry.id   AF-A0A933P818-F1
#
_cell.length_a   1.000
_cell.length_b   1.000
_cell.length_c   1.000
_cell.angle_alpha   90.00
_cell.angle_beta   90.00
_cell.angle_gamma   90.00
#
_symmetry.space_group_name_H-M   'P 1'
#
loop_
_entity.id
_entity.type
_entity.pdbx_description
1 polymer ?
#
loop_
_entity_poly.entity_id
_entity_poly.type
_entity_poly.pdbx_seq_one_letter_code
_entity_poly.pdbx_strand_id
1 'polypeptide(L)'
;MFSRREFLILGSGAAALAIVPGTVRSGTASALPLPGGAAGLDPTSIPKYVTPLPIPSAMPKTAVLPDGIDYYEVAMRQLTQQILPAGMPSTTVWGYGSLVDNQFRHIAKTFEATAGVPVRVKWINQLVDAQGRYLPHILPVDPTLHWANPAGPIDSRVAYTTNPDLYRGPVPMVTHVHGAHTGPESDGYAEAWWLPQANNLAGYTTKGSKYDQYDRSNTTPGSAVFQYPNTQRASAIWYHDHTLGITRLNVYAGPAGYWMIRGGADDLPAGVLPSGTHEVPVVIQDRCFNADGSLWYPDTRDFFDGYSGPALPYLENGIPPYWIPEFFANTMMINGVTWPKLDVEARRYRLRFLNGCGSRFLKVKIVADSPETLTDAASHTQLAAIPMHIIGADGGFLPNVTSQDELLMGPAERFDVIVDFTGLEGHTFYVVNEGPDEPFGGGEGGVDFDISDALSTRQIMQITVGARLSTDTSVPVDQLTLPSRAPLPATTDTRRVSLNELATTIADADGTIVFDGPTAAMLGTVDPLTNMGMPMMWGEAPSETPLLGATEEWEICNFTMDAHPIHLHLVDFEIVGRAPMDTVQDGTGAVICKLPVGGPQYRPPEAWETGVKDTVLAYPGEITRLRARFDLCGLYQWHCHIGEHEDNEMMRPMAVVTNTAVPLGRLAESAIVAAGGGSLLTISSSTVNGLVSAGPKVITALSDATVLDGLRTHTGTVVLRSRGVGVRQGATKADQSGLAKDLASAAAAAKALGGTSLPAVTNSRTILGAGLTVVSVPSITLSGASKALVLRGGPRDQFVINVAGNISLSTGAAIRLDGVLPSQVLFRTAKSLIMSASSAAGTFLVPSGLVTLSRSTITGAVASSGSVVLAASTVNRA
;
A
#
# COMPACT_ATOMS: atom_id res chain seq x y z
N MET A 1 -21.61 3.87 -33.14
CA MET A 1 -20.82 3.38 -31.99
C MET A 1 -21.30 4.19 -30.81
N PHE A 2 -21.83 3.53 -29.79
CA PHE A 2 -22.15 4.22 -28.54
C PHE A 2 -20.84 4.39 -27.77
N SER A 3 -20.60 5.57 -27.20
CA SER A 3 -19.46 5.83 -26.31
C SER A 3 -19.57 5.00 -25.03
N ARG A 4 -18.47 4.73 -24.31
CA ARG A 4 -18.52 4.05 -22.99
C ARG A 4 -19.43 4.83 -22.02
N ARG A 5 -19.56 6.15 -22.22
CA ARG A 5 -20.48 7.04 -21.50
C ARG A 5 -21.97 6.77 -21.75
N GLU A 6 -22.36 6.18 -22.88
CA GLU A 6 -23.76 5.83 -23.20
C GLU A 6 -24.18 4.45 -22.65
N PHE A 7 -23.21 3.58 -22.31
CA PHE A 7 -23.47 2.27 -21.69
C PHE A 7 -23.95 2.35 -20.23
N LEU A 8 -23.61 3.45 -19.54
CA LEU A 8 -24.03 3.78 -18.17
C LEU A 8 -25.57 3.84 -17.98
N ILE A 9 -26.35 3.81 -19.06
CA ILE A 9 -27.81 3.89 -19.04
C ILE A 9 -28.50 2.53 -18.82
N LEU A 10 -27.82 1.39 -19.03
CA LEU A 10 -28.48 0.07 -19.06
C LEU A 10 -28.15 -0.89 -17.91
N GLY A 11 -27.12 -0.63 -17.08
CA GLY A 11 -26.67 -1.57 -16.04
C GLY A 11 -27.31 -1.42 -14.66
N SER A 12 -27.95 -0.29 -14.34
CA SER A 12 -28.48 -0.02 -12.99
C SER A 12 -29.99 -0.23 -12.90
N GLY A 13 -30.43 -1.49 -12.98
CA GLY A 13 -31.87 -1.80 -13.00
C GLY A 13 -32.24 -3.24 -12.70
N ALA A 14 -31.74 -3.84 -11.62
CA ALA A 14 -32.30 -5.09 -11.10
C ALA A 14 -33.00 -4.88 -9.74
N ALA A 15 -34.15 -4.20 -9.79
CA ALA A 15 -35.22 -4.38 -8.81
C ALA A 15 -36.44 -4.93 -9.56
N ALA A 16 -36.63 -6.25 -9.43
CA ALA A 16 -37.84 -7.04 -9.71
C ALA A 16 -38.85 -6.48 -10.74
N LEU A 17 -38.78 -6.91 -12.00
CA LEU A 17 -39.97 -7.05 -12.85
C LEU A 17 -39.74 -8.05 -13.98
N ALA A 18 -40.59 -9.08 -14.03
CA ALA A 18 -40.59 -10.14 -15.03
C ALA A 18 -41.13 -9.63 -16.38
N ILE A 19 -40.33 -9.69 -17.46
CA ILE A 19 -40.81 -9.67 -18.86
C ILE A 19 -39.96 -10.60 -19.76
N VAL A 20 -40.70 -11.35 -20.59
CA VAL A 20 -40.43 -12.38 -21.63
C VAL A 20 -39.35 -11.99 -22.67
N PRO A 21 -38.63 -12.96 -23.31
CA PRO A 21 -37.35 -12.71 -23.97
C PRO A 21 -37.50 -12.12 -25.38
N GLY A 22 -36.71 -11.07 -25.66
CA GLY A 22 -36.48 -10.52 -26.98
C GLY A 22 -34.98 -10.24 -27.15
N THR A 23 -34.33 -10.99 -28.03
CA THR A 23 -32.91 -10.92 -28.32
C THR A 23 -32.52 -9.55 -28.91
N VAL A 24 -31.75 -8.76 -28.16
CA VAL A 24 -30.99 -7.62 -28.69
C VAL A 24 -29.53 -7.80 -28.28
N ARG A 25 -28.70 -8.27 -29.21
CA ARG A 25 -27.24 -8.30 -29.06
C ARG A 25 -26.72 -6.86 -29.18
N SER A 26 -26.32 -6.26 -28.06
CA SER A 26 -25.56 -5.01 -28.02
C SER A 26 -24.07 -5.33 -27.93
N GLY A 27 -23.31 -4.97 -28.96
CA GLY A 27 -21.84 -5.06 -28.96
C GLY A 27 -21.25 -3.99 -28.05
N THR A 28 -20.78 -4.40 -26.88
CA THR A 28 -19.78 -3.69 -26.09
C THR A 28 -18.42 -3.85 -26.78
N ALA A 29 -17.53 -2.87 -26.62
CA ALA A 29 -16.10 -3.08 -26.84
C ALA A 29 -15.65 -4.12 -25.81
N SER A 30 -15.83 -5.39 -26.18
CA SER A 30 -15.24 -6.53 -25.51
C SER A 30 -13.75 -6.36 -25.64
N ALA A 31 -13.02 -6.43 -24.53
CA ALA A 31 -11.69 -6.99 -24.60
C ALA A 31 -11.91 -8.40 -25.14
N LEU A 32 -11.74 -8.58 -26.46
CA LEU A 32 -11.87 -9.88 -27.07
C LEU A 32 -10.87 -10.78 -26.31
N PRO A 33 -11.29 -11.93 -25.75
CA PRO A 33 -10.32 -12.94 -25.35
C PRO A 33 -9.44 -13.16 -26.57
N LEU A 34 -8.11 -13.09 -26.37
CA LEU A 34 -7.06 -13.24 -27.39
C LEU A 34 -7.65 -13.97 -28.61
N PRO A 35 -8.03 -13.28 -29.70
CA PRO A 35 -8.54 -13.98 -30.86
C PRO A 35 -7.42 -14.93 -31.25
N GLY A 36 -7.68 -16.24 -31.10
CA GLY A 36 -6.69 -17.29 -31.31
C GLY A 36 -6.01 -17.05 -32.65
N GLY A 37 -4.80 -16.49 -32.63
CA GLY A 37 -4.11 -16.01 -33.82
C GLY A 37 -3.34 -14.70 -33.70
N ALA A 38 -3.64 -13.80 -32.76
CA ALA A 38 -2.87 -12.56 -32.61
C ALA A 38 -1.68 -12.74 -31.63
N ALA A 39 -0.58 -13.28 -32.16
CA ALA A 39 0.74 -13.43 -31.54
C ALA A 39 0.81 -14.30 -30.25
N GLY A 40 0.94 -15.62 -30.43
CA GLY A 40 1.24 -16.56 -29.36
C GLY A 40 1.13 -18.02 -29.82
N LEU A 41 1.63 -18.94 -29.00
CA LEU A 41 1.39 -20.37 -29.08
C LEU A 41 -0.09 -20.63 -28.80
N ASP A 42 -0.75 -21.36 -29.69
CA ASP A 42 -2.15 -21.76 -29.51
C ASP A 42 -2.30 -22.66 -28.26
N PRO A 43 -3.07 -22.25 -27.23
CA PRO A 43 -3.22 -23.02 -26.00
C PRO A 43 -3.87 -24.40 -26.24
N THR A 44 -4.66 -24.55 -27.31
CA THR A 44 -5.28 -25.84 -27.66
C THR A 44 -4.27 -26.87 -28.18
N SER A 45 -3.09 -26.41 -28.63
CA SER A 45 -1.99 -27.27 -29.09
C SER A 45 -1.13 -27.82 -27.94
N ILE A 46 -1.29 -27.31 -26.73
CA ILE A 46 -0.50 -27.70 -25.55
C ILE A 46 -1.20 -28.89 -24.88
N PRO A 47 -0.54 -30.06 -24.74
CA PRO A 47 -1.13 -31.21 -24.05
C PRO A 47 -1.42 -30.91 -22.57
N LYS A 48 -2.68 -31.12 -22.15
CA LYS A 48 -3.10 -30.92 -20.75
C LYS A 48 -2.94 -32.18 -19.92
N TYR A 49 -2.71 -32.01 -18.62
CA TYR A 49 -2.71 -33.08 -17.61
C TYR A 49 -1.65 -34.18 -17.82
N VAL A 50 -0.62 -33.92 -18.63
CA VAL A 50 0.47 -34.86 -18.87
C VAL A 50 1.66 -34.67 -17.91
N THR A 51 1.73 -33.51 -17.25
CA THR A 51 2.80 -33.14 -16.32
C THR A 51 2.32 -33.27 -14.88
N PRO A 52 3.00 -34.00 -13.99
CA PRO A 52 2.68 -34.01 -12.56
C PRO A 52 2.85 -32.63 -11.93
N LEU A 53 1.96 -32.27 -11.00
CA LEU A 53 2.03 -31.02 -10.25
C LEU A 53 3.34 -30.93 -9.45
N PRO A 54 4.22 -29.95 -9.73
CA PRO A 54 5.41 -29.73 -8.92
C PRO A 54 5.00 -29.18 -7.55
N ILE A 55 5.55 -29.75 -6.48
CA ILE A 55 5.38 -29.23 -5.12
C ILE A 55 6.66 -28.44 -4.73
N PRO A 56 6.57 -27.12 -4.50
CA PRO A 56 7.70 -26.35 -3.98
C PRO A 56 8.22 -26.92 -2.66
N SER A 57 9.51 -27.25 -2.61
CA SER A 57 10.17 -27.67 -1.37
C SER A 57 10.42 -26.47 -0.45
N ALA A 58 10.74 -26.74 0.82
CA ALA A 58 11.21 -25.70 1.74
C ALA A 58 12.50 -25.02 1.24
N MET A 59 12.61 -23.71 1.47
CA MET A 59 13.80 -22.90 1.22
C MET A 59 14.87 -23.29 2.24
N PRO A 60 16.08 -23.71 1.82
CA PRO A 60 17.11 -24.08 2.77
C PRO A 60 17.71 -22.84 3.43
N LYS A 61 17.82 -22.88 4.75
CA LYS A 61 18.51 -21.89 5.57
C LYS A 61 20.00 -21.82 5.20
N THR A 62 20.56 -20.62 5.12
CA THR A 62 22.00 -20.41 5.00
C THR A 62 22.69 -20.64 6.33
N ALA A 63 22.12 -20.10 7.41
CA ALA A 63 22.60 -20.29 8.77
C ALA A 63 21.48 -20.02 9.78
N VAL A 64 21.74 -20.33 11.05
CA VAL A 64 21.03 -19.74 12.18
C VAL A 64 22.02 -18.83 12.91
N LEU A 65 21.68 -17.56 13.08
CA LEU A 65 22.56 -16.57 13.71
C LEU A 65 22.57 -16.75 15.25
N PRO A 66 23.57 -16.19 15.98
CA PRO A 66 23.75 -16.41 17.42
C PRO A 66 22.57 -15.98 18.32
N ASP A 67 21.62 -15.21 17.80
CA ASP A 67 20.38 -14.75 18.43
C ASP A 67 19.16 -15.62 18.07
N GLY A 68 19.37 -16.75 17.39
CA GLY A 68 18.29 -17.65 16.96
C GLY A 68 17.56 -17.19 15.70
N ILE A 69 18.10 -16.22 14.97
CA ILE A 69 17.52 -15.73 13.71
C ILE A 69 17.84 -16.70 12.58
N ASP A 70 16.80 -17.13 11.86
CA ASP A 70 16.97 -17.92 10.65
C ASP A 70 17.46 -17.01 9.51
N TYR A 71 18.65 -17.29 8.98
CA TYR A 71 19.29 -16.47 7.95
C TYR A 71 19.30 -17.14 6.58
N TYR A 72 18.97 -16.37 5.55
CA TYR A 72 18.91 -16.82 4.16
C TYR A 72 19.63 -15.84 3.24
N GLU A 73 20.35 -16.37 2.26
CA GLU A 73 20.78 -15.63 1.06
C GLU A 73 19.99 -16.13 -0.14
N VAL A 74 19.10 -15.27 -0.65
CA VAL A 74 18.20 -15.59 -1.76
C VAL A 74 18.48 -14.64 -2.91
N ALA A 75 18.77 -15.20 -4.08
CA ALA A 75 19.02 -14.44 -5.28
C ALA A 75 17.85 -14.56 -6.26
N MET A 76 17.63 -13.52 -7.06
CA MET A 76 16.83 -13.58 -8.29
C MET A 76 17.76 -13.78 -9.49
N ARG A 77 17.49 -14.78 -10.33
CA ARG A 77 18.25 -15.09 -11.55
C ARG A 77 17.34 -15.35 -12.72
N GLN A 78 17.86 -15.13 -13.93
CA GLN A 78 17.29 -15.68 -15.15
C GLN A 78 17.68 -17.16 -15.29
N LEU A 79 16.71 -17.99 -15.64
CA LEU A 79 16.87 -19.42 -15.89
C LEU A 79 16.01 -19.88 -17.08
N THR A 80 16.29 -21.08 -17.56
CA THR A 80 15.43 -21.79 -18.51
C THR A 80 14.71 -22.92 -17.76
N GLN A 81 13.39 -22.96 -17.83
CA GLN A 81 12.56 -23.94 -17.14
C GLN A 81 11.58 -24.63 -18.09
N GLN A 82 11.35 -25.93 -17.91
CA GLN A 82 10.33 -26.67 -18.64
C GLN A 82 8.94 -26.38 -18.05
N ILE A 83 8.33 -25.26 -18.45
CA ILE A 83 6.96 -24.85 -18.03
C ILE A 83 5.91 -25.53 -18.90
N LEU A 84 6.11 -25.49 -20.22
CA LEU A 84 5.32 -26.26 -21.18
C LEU A 84 5.63 -27.77 -21.03
N PRO A 85 4.73 -28.68 -21.44
CA PRO A 85 4.95 -30.12 -21.35
C PRO A 85 6.25 -30.60 -22.01
N ALA A 86 6.79 -31.72 -21.52
CA ALA A 86 7.99 -32.32 -22.08
C ALA A 86 7.82 -32.59 -23.60
N GLY A 87 8.84 -32.22 -24.38
CA GLY A 87 8.80 -32.27 -25.85
C GLY A 87 8.47 -30.93 -26.51
N MET A 88 7.92 -29.98 -25.74
CA MET A 88 7.80 -28.58 -26.16
C MET A 88 9.02 -27.76 -25.69
N PRO A 89 9.30 -26.59 -26.31
CA PRO A 89 10.43 -25.76 -25.90
C PRO A 89 10.36 -25.34 -24.43
N SER A 90 11.53 -25.18 -23.80
CA SER A 90 11.63 -24.63 -22.44
C SER A 90 11.50 -23.11 -22.45
N THR A 91 11.03 -22.54 -21.36
CA THR A 91 10.74 -21.11 -21.22
C THR A 91 11.87 -20.39 -20.49
N THR A 92 12.28 -19.22 -20.99
CA THR A 92 13.14 -18.30 -20.22
C THR A 92 12.29 -17.54 -19.21
N VAL A 93 12.63 -17.67 -17.93
CA VAL A 93 11.94 -17.04 -16.80
C VAL A 93 12.94 -16.54 -15.76
N TRP A 94 12.46 -15.79 -14.79
CA TRP A 94 13.19 -15.46 -13.58
C TRP A 94 12.68 -16.28 -12.41
N GLY A 95 13.56 -16.54 -11.44
CA GLY A 95 13.20 -17.28 -10.25
C GLY A 95 14.05 -16.88 -9.06
N TYR A 96 13.42 -16.90 -7.88
CA TYR A 96 14.14 -16.84 -6.61
C TYR A 96 14.75 -18.22 -6.30
N GLY A 97 15.92 -18.21 -5.68
CA GLY A 97 16.61 -19.44 -5.29
C GLY A 97 17.65 -19.22 -4.19
N SER A 98 17.96 -20.28 -3.45
CA SER A 98 18.96 -20.24 -2.38
C SER A 98 20.36 -20.36 -2.95
N LEU A 99 21.30 -19.60 -2.40
CA LEU A 99 22.72 -19.78 -2.70
C LEU A 99 23.34 -21.03 -2.06
N VAL A 100 22.63 -21.69 -1.13
CA VAL A 100 23.12 -22.89 -0.42
C VAL A 100 23.12 -24.12 -1.32
N ASP A 101 21.99 -24.40 -1.98
CA ASP A 101 21.83 -25.55 -2.87
C ASP A 101 21.84 -25.15 -4.36
N ASN A 102 21.92 -23.84 -4.62
CA ASN A 102 21.95 -23.24 -5.95
C ASN A 102 20.75 -23.67 -6.82
N GLN A 103 19.58 -23.92 -6.20
CA GLN A 103 18.35 -24.29 -6.89
C GLN A 103 17.44 -23.07 -7.07
N PHE A 104 17.20 -22.70 -8.32
CA PHE A 104 16.36 -21.57 -8.75
C PHE A 104 15.22 -22.09 -9.60
N ARG A 105 14.01 -21.55 -9.41
CA ARG A 105 12.82 -21.98 -10.16
C ARG A 105 11.70 -20.95 -10.05
N HIS A 106 10.75 -21.04 -10.96
CA HIS A 106 9.46 -20.37 -10.91
C HIS A 106 8.37 -21.44 -10.83
N ILE A 107 7.50 -21.54 -9.84
CA ILE A 107 7.45 -20.85 -8.55
C ILE A 107 8.64 -21.28 -7.66
N ALA A 108 9.15 -20.34 -6.88
CA ALA A 108 10.31 -20.54 -6.00
C ALA A 108 9.98 -21.43 -4.80
N LYS A 109 11.03 -21.83 -4.05
CA LYS A 109 10.89 -22.63 -2.83
C LYS A 109 10.13 -21.88 -1.74
N THR A 110 9.44 -22.62 -0.89
CA THR A 110 8.60 -22.08 0.19
C THR A 110 9.45 -21.73 1.41
N PHE A 111 9.36 -20.52 1.94
CA PHE A 111 9.87 -20.27 3.29
C PHE A 111 8.98 -20.96 4.31
N GLU A 112 9.58 -21.72 5.22
CA GLU A 112 8.88 -22.40 6.32
C GLU A 112 9.32 -21.73 7.63
N ALA A 113 8.60 -20.67 8.02
CA ALA A 113 8.91 -19.82 9.17
C ALA A 113 8.14 -20.28 10.42
N THR A 114 8.73 -20.09 11.58
CA THR A 114 8.05 -20.32 12.87
C THR A 114 7.57 -18.99 13.45
N ALA A 115 6.31 -18.94 13.90
CA ALA A 115 5.75 -17.75 14.53
C ALA A 115 6.62 -17.26 15.70
N GLY A 116 6.93 -15.97 15.73
CA GLY A 116 7.78 -15.32 16.71
C GLY A 116 9.29 -15.56 16.55
N VAL A 117 9.73 -16.39 15.59
CA VAL A 117 11.14 -16.56 15.25
C VAL A 117 11.49 -15.64 14.08
N PRO A 118 12.38 -14.64 14.26
CA PRO A 118 12.72 -13.74 13.17
C PRO A 118 13.46 -14.48 12.04
N VAL A 119 13.12 -14.10 10.80
CA VAL A 119 13.83 -14.52 9.60
C VAL A 119 14.54 -13.30 9.02
N ARG A 120 15.84 -13.43 8.72
CA ARG A 120 16.61 -12.40 8.02
C ARG A 120 17.00 -12.90 6.63
N VAL A 121 16.68 -12.13 5.60
CA VAL A 121 16.96 -12.48 4.21
C VAL A 121 17.84 -11.42 3.58
N LYS A 122 18.96 -11.84 2.99
CA LYS A 122 19.70 -11.04 2.03
C LYS A 122 19.13 -11.33 0.64
N TRP A 123 18.37 -10.38 0.11
CA TRP A 123 17.83 -10.42 -1.25
C TRP A 123 18.89 -9.92 -2.23
N ILE A 124 19.18 -10.69 -3.27
CA ILE A 124 20.29 -10.43 -4.19
C ILE A 124 19.78 -10.38 -5.63
N ASN A 125 20.08 -9.28 -6.33
CA ASN A 125 19.82 -9.13 -7.75
C ASN A 125 20.98 -9.74 -8.56
N GLN A 126 20.76 -10.94 -9.12
CA GLN A 126 21.72 -11.64 -9.98
C GLN A 126 21.21 -11.75 -11.42
N LEU A 127 20.49 -10.73 -11.91
CA LEU A 127 20.16 -10.56 -13.32
C LEU A 127 21.37 -10.05 -14.11
N VAL A 128 22.39 -10.90 -14.19
CA VAL A 128 23.63 -10.68 -14.93
C VAL A 128 23.94 -11.89 -15.81
N ASP A 129 24.66 -11.65 -16.90
CA ASP A 129 25.21 -12.72 -17.73
C ASP A 129 26.48 -13.33 -17.09
N ALA A 130 27.02 -14.37 -17.73
CA ALA A 130 28.22 -15.05 -17.27
C ALA A 130 29.48 -14.16 -17.27
N GLN A 131 29.46 -13.01 -17.93
CA GLN A 131 30.54 -12.02 -17.95
C GLN A 131 30.33 -10.91 -16.91
N GLY A 132 29.27 -10.99 -16.09
CA GLY A 132 28.93 -9.99 -15.08
C GLY A 132 28.34 -8.70 -15.65
N ARG A 133 27.82 -8.73 -16.90
CA ARG A 133 27.07 -7.61 -17.48
C ARG A 133 25.60 -7.75 -17.11
N TYR A 134 24.87 -6.64 -16.94
CA TYR A 134 23.44 -6.70 -16.66
C TYR A 134 22.68 -7.39 -17.79
N LEU A 135 21.60 -8.10 -17.45
CA LEU A 135 20.60 -8.57 -18.40
C LEU A 135 19.49 -7.53 -18.52
N PRO A 136 19.03 -7.19 -19.74
CA PRO A 136 17.83 -6.39 -19.93
C PRO A 136 16.59 -7.17 -19.49
N HIS A 137 15.48 -6.46 -19.30
CA HIS A 137 14.18 -7.09 -19.02
C HIS A 137 13.77 -8.02 -20.18
N ILE A 138 13.20 -9.19 -19.87
CA ILE A 138 12.74 -10.17 -20.88
C ILE A 138 11.35 -9.85 -21.47
N LEU A 139 10.64 -8.91 -20.87
CA LEU A 139 9.32 -8.37 -21.26
C LEU A 139 9.40 -6.85 -21.55
N PRO A 140 8.42 -6.25 -22.25
CA PRO A 140 8.47 -4.85 -22.70
C PRO A 140 8.24 -3.84 -21.55
N VAL A 141 9.31 -3.17 -21.10
CA VAL A 141 9.23 -2.09 -20.11
C VAL A 141 8.83 -0.77 -20.77
N ASP A 142 7.69 -0.21 -20.35
CA ASP A 142 7.18 1.10 -20.77
C ASP A 142 7.88 2.24 -19.99
N PRO A 143 8.76 3.03 -20.61
CA PRO A 143 9.49 4.08 -19.90
C PRO A 143 8.66 5.37 -19.71
N THR A 144 7.39 5.40 -20.14
CA THR A 144 6.48 6.56 -20.04
C THR A 144 5.69 6.62 -18.73
N LEU A 145 5.67 5.52 -17.97
CA LEU A 145 5.00 5.42 -16.67
C LEU A 145 5.76 6.20 -15.58
N HIS A 146 5.17 6.37 -14.40
CA HIS A 146 5.94 6.67 -13.19
C HIS A 146 6.55 5.37 -12.69
N TRP A 147 7.87 5.23 -12.84
CA TRP A 147 8.53 3.96 -12.58
C TRP A 147 9.92 4.14 -11.97
N ALA A 148 10.45 3.04 -11.44
CA ALA A 148 11.83 2.89 -11.04
C ALA A 148 12.73 3.09 -12.27
N ASN A 149 13.19 4.32 -12.52
CA ASN A 149 13.88 4.71 -13.75
C ASN A 149 15.42 4.84 -13.57
N PRO A 150 16.21 3.77 -13.81
CA PRO A 150 17.67 3.84 -13.70
C PRO A 150 18.37 4.77 -14.70
N ALA A 151 17.81 4.98 -15.89
CA ALA A 151 18.46 5.75 -16.96
C ALA A 151 18.17 7.25 -16.90
N GLY A 152 17.16 7.66 -16.14
CA GLY A 152 16.68 9.03 -16.07
C GLY A 152 16.57 9.54 -14.63
N PRO A 153 15.72 10.55 -14.39
CA PRO A 153 15.40 10.98 -13.05
C PRO A 153 14.79 9.82 -12.26
N ILE A 154 15.33 9.57 -11.07
CA ILE A 154 14.93 8.49 -10.17
C ILE A 154 13.44 8.60 -9.82
N ASP A 155 12.75 7.46 -9.77
CA ASP A 155 11.34 7.32 -9.34
C ASP A 155 10.45 8.43 -9.89
N SER A 156 10.43 8.53 -11.23
CA SER A 156 9.79 9.65 -11.90
C SER A 156 9.01 9.21 -13.12
N ARG A 157 8.04 10.05 -13.45
CA ARG A 157 7.39 10.05 -14.74
C ARG A 157 8.10 11.02 -15.67
N VAL A 158 8.56 10.54 -16.81
CA VAL A 158 9.24 11.37 -17.82
C VAL A 158 8.28 11.72 -18.94
N ALA A 159 8.16 12.99 -19.27
CA ALA A 159 7.36 13.43 -20.41
C ALA A 159 8.12 13.19 -21.71
N TYR A 160 7.45 12.53 -22.67
CA TYR A 160 7.97 12.32 -24.02
C TYR A 160 7.14 13.11 -25.03
N THR A 161 7.80 13.56 -26.11
CA THR A 161 7.13 14.26 -27.23
C THR A 161 6.79 13.33 -28.39
N THR A 162 7.33 12.11 -28.38
CA THR A 162 7.06 10.98 -29.29
C THR A 162 7.16 9.69 -28.51
N ASN A 163 6.62 8.58 -29.03
CA ASN A 163 6.76 7.26 -28.40
C ASN A 163 8.26 6.92 -28.24
N PRO A 164 8.78 6.75 -27.00
CA PRO A 164 10.15 6.31 -26.80
C PRO A 164 10.29 4.82 -27.10
N ASP A 165 11.49 4.35 -27.42
CA ASP A 165 11.76 2.91 -27.45
C ASP A 165 11.52 2.29 -26.06
N LEU A 166 11.12 1.01 -26.04
CA LEU A 166 11.06 0.24 -24.80
C LEU A 166 12.41 0.24 -24.06
N TYR A 167 12.38 0.29 -22.74
CA TYR A 167 13.61 0.27 -21.94
C TYR A 167 14.36 -1.07 -22.06
N ARG A 168 15.70 -1.00 -22.16
CA ARG A 168 16.62 -2.15 -22.35
C ARG A 168 17.84 -2.09 -21.42
N GLY A 169 17.79 -1.27 -20.37
CA GLY A 169 18.86 -1.14 -19.39
C GLY A 169 18.81 -2.23 -18.29
N PRO A 170 19.62 -2.08 -17.23
CA PRO A 170 19.59 -2.98 -16.08
C PRO A 170 18.24 -2.95 -15.37
N VAL A 171 17.84 -4.11 -14.84
CA VAL A 171 16.54 -4.32 -14.19
C VAL A 171 16.64 -4.00 -12.68
N PRO A 172 15.85 -3.05 -12.16
CA PRO A 172 15.69 -2.85 -10.73
C PRO A 172 14.82 -3.94 -10.10
N MET A 173 15.09 -4.26 -8.83
CA MET A 173 14.25 -5.16 -8.03
C MET A 173 14.03 -4.62 -6.62
N VAL A 174 12.91 -5.00 -6.01
CA VAL A 174 12.65 -4.95 -4.56
C VAL A 174 11.67 -6.07 -4.22
N THR A 175 11.96 -6.86 -3.18
CA THR A 175 11.10 -7.96 -2.78
C THR A 175 10.14 -7.54 -1.68
N HIS A 176 8.84 -7.73 -1.91
CA HIS A 176 7.79 -7.63 -0.90
C HIS A 176 7.42 -9.03 -0.39
N VAL A 177 7.17 -9.15 0.92
CA VAL A 177 6.55 -10.34 1.51
C VAL A 177 5.12 -9.98 1.87
N HIS A 178 4.22 -10.22 0.92
CA HIS A 178 2.79 -9.94 1.00
C HIS A 178 2.15 -10.59 2.21
N GLY A 179 1.59 -9.75 3.08
CA GLY A 179 0.96 -10.17 4.34
C GLY A 179 1.93 -10.21 5.52
N ALA A 180 3.20 -9.86 5.36
CA ALA A 180 4.14 -9.79 6.48
C ALA A 180 3.89 -8.54 7.36
N HIS A 181 3.76 -8.77 8.66
CA HIS A 181 3.75 -7.77 9.70
C HIS A 181 5.20 -7.37 10.03
N THR A 182 5.71 -6.36 9.33
CA THR A 182 7.12 -5.96 9.38
C THR A 182 7.32 -4.45 9.37
N GLY A 183 8.53 -4.02 9.74
CA GLY A 183 8.93 -2.62 9.67
C GLY A 183 9.10 -2.14 8.21
N PRO A 184 8.94 -0.84 7.94
CA PRO A 184 8.94 -0.30 6.57
C PRO A 184 10.26 -0.57 5.83
N GLU A 185 11.38 -0.69 6.53
CA GLU A 185 12.71 -0.99 5.97
C GLU A 185 12.86 -2.42 5.43
N SER A 186 11.90 -3.30 5.70
CA SER A 186 11.87 -4.69 5.25
C SER A 186 10.60 -5.05 4.48
N ASP A 187 9.70 -4.09 4.33
CA ASP A 187 8.39 -4.29 3.70
C ASP A 187 8.52 -4.45 2.18
N GLY A 188 9.53 -3.83 1.57
CA GLY A 188 9.69 -3.83 0.11
C GLY A 188 8.94 -2.70 -0.58
N TYR A 189 9.03 -1.48 -0.01
CA TYR A 189 8.46 -0.27 -0.58
C TYR A 189 8.88 -0.06 -2.04
N ALA A 190 7.97 0.36 -2.91
CA ALA A 190 8.19 0.34 -4.36
C ALA A 190 9.38 1.20 -4.85
N GLU A 191 9.72 2.27 -4.13
CA GLU A 191 10.88 3.16 -4.38
C GLU A 191 12.18 2.70 -3.68
N ALA A 192 12.17 1.52 -3.03
CA ALA A 192 13.32 0.97 -2.30
C ALA A 192 14.17 -0.02 -3.12
N TRP A 193 14.08 0.05 -4.45
CA TRP A 193 14.73 -0.88 -5.37
C TRP A 193 16.25 -0.74 -5.47
N TRP A 194 16.90 -1.77 -6.01
CA TRP A 194 18.32 -1.78 -6.37
C TRP A 194 18.60 -2.55 -7.67
N LEU A 195 19.64 -2.11 -8.39
CA LEU A 195 20.16 -2.78 -9.59
C LEU A 195 21.04 -4.00 -9.25
N PRO A 196 21.31 -4.92 -10.20
CA PRO A 196 22.29 -5.98 -10.02
C PRO A 196 23.70 -5.43 -9.78
N GLN A 197 24.60 -6.25 -9.23
CA GLN A 197 26.02 -5.96 -9.27
C GLN A 197 26.58 -6.31 -10.66
N ALA A 198 26.57 -5.34 -11.58
CA ALA A 198 27.06 -5.51 -12.94
C ALA A 198 28.26 -4.59 -13.26
N ASN A 199 29.12 -5.02 -14.19
CA ASN A 199 30.34 -4.30 -14.59
C ASN A 199 30.11 -3.19 -15.64
N ASN A 200 28.91 -3.07 -16.19
CA ASN A 200 28.54 -2.13 -17.25
C ASN A 200 27.39 -1.19 -16.83
N LEU A 201 27.37 -0.73 -15.58
CA LEU A 201 26.36 0.18 -15.02
C LEU A 201 26.68 1.68 -15.18
N ALA A 202 27.70 2.03 -15.96
CA ALA A 202 28.07 3.43 -16.16
C ALA A 202 26.87 4.22 -16.74
N GLY A 203 26.47 5.29 -16.06
CA GLY A 203 25.34 6.14 -16.46
C GLY A 203 23.98 5.77 -15.85
N TYR A 204 23.90 4.70 -15.04
CA TYR A 204 22.66 4.28 -14.39
C TYR A 204 22.64 4.60 -12.88
N THR A 205 21.49 5.02 -12.39
CA THR A 205 21.19 5.11 -10.97
C THR A 205 21.02 3.70 -10.40
N THR A 206 21.79 3.35 -9.36
CA THR A 206 21.87 1.97 -8.88
C THR A 206 20.86 1.59 -7.79
N LYS A 207 20.17 2.56 -7.20
CA LYS A 207 19.25 2.41 -6.06
C LYS A 207 18.14 3.45 -6.13
N GLY A 208 16.94 3.09 -5.68
CA GLY A 208 15.76 3.97 -5.61
C GLY A 208 15.86 5.06 -4.54
N SER A 209 14.96 6.05 -4.61
CA SER A 209 14.99 7.26 -3.79
C SER A 209 14.65 7.00 -2.32
N LYS A 210 13.99 5.87 -2.05
CA LYS A 210 13.66 5.36 -0.71
C LYS A 210 14.40 4.08 -0.38
N TYR A 211 15.49 3.77 -1.09
CA TYR A 211 16.32 2.62 -0.74
C TYR A 211 16.75 2.71 0.73
N ASP A 212 16.20 1.80 1.52
CA ASP A 212 16.54 1.53 2.90
C ASP A 212 16.60 0.01 3.08
N GLN A 213 17.23 -0.43 4.15
CA GLN A 213 17.35 -1.85 4.49
C GLN A 213 17.47 -1.98 5.99
N TYR A 214 17.03 -3.13 6.52
CA TYR A 214 17.14 -3.44 7.94
C TYR A 214 18.59 -3.35 8.43
N ASP A 215 19.51 -4.03 7.75
CA ASP A 215 20.94 -3.95 8.05
C ASP A 215 21.63 -2.88 7.20
N ARG A 216 21.66 -1.64 7.71
CA ARG A 216 22.34 -0.52 7.05
C ARG A 216 23.87 -0.66 7.00
N SER A 217 24.45 -1.65 7.67
CA SER A 217 25.88 -1.96 7.54
C SER A 217 26.20 -2.80 6.30
N ASN A 218 25.18 -3.39 5.65
CA ASN A 218 25.37 -4.11 4.39
C ASN A 218 25.81 -3.14 3.29
N THR A 219 27.04 -3.38 2.80
CA THR A 219 27.65 -2.63 1.70
C THR A 219 27.77 -3.48 0.43
N THR A 220 27.24 -4.70 0.41
CA THR A 220 27.31 -5.59 -0.75
C THR A 220 26.47 -5.02 -1.90
N PRO A 221 27.08 -4.63 -3.04
CA PRO A 221 26.33 -4.15 -4.20
C PRO A 221 25.34 -5.20 -4.71
N GLY A 222 24.24 -4.76 -5.32
CA GLY A 222 23.24 -5.68 -5.85
C GLY A 222 22.46 -6.46 -4.81
N SER A 223 22.39 -5.98 -3.56
CA SER A 223 21.62 -6.65 -2.52
C SER A 223 21.01 -5.68 -1.50
N ALA A 224 19.99 -6.15 -0.79
CA ALA A 224 19.47 -5.56 0.44
C ALA A 224 19.22 -6.65 1.48
N VAL A 225 19.32 -6.29 2.77
CA VAL A 225 19.07 -7.21 3.88
C VAL A 225 17.81 -6.78 4.63
N PHE A 226 16.79 -7.62 4.58
CA PHE A 226 15.49 -7.43 5.23
C PHE A 226 15.33 -8.41 6.41
N GLN A 227 14.51 -8.05 7.39
CA GLN A 227 14.17 -8.91 8.51
C GLN A 227 12.68 -8.93 8.77
N TYR A 228 12.13 -10.13 8.89
CA TYR A 228 10.72 -10.40 9.13
C TYR A 228 10.57 -10.98 10.53
N PRO A 229 9.91 -10.26 11.46
CA PRO A 229 9.73 -10.75 12.83
C PRO A 229 8.87 -12.01 12.94
N ASN A 230 7.97 -12.25 11.96
CA ASN A 230 6.97 -13.31 11.96
C ASN A 230 6.11 -13.31 13.24
N THR A 231 5.80 -12.14 13.79
CA THR A 231 5.03 -12.01 15.04
C THR A 231 3.52 -12.17 14.86
N GLN A 232 3.07 -12.27 13.62
CA GLN A 232 1.68 -12.54 13.26
C GLN A 232 1.28 -14.01 13.42
N ARG A 233 0.02 -14.30 13.11
CA ARG A 233 -0.59 -15.63 13.22
C ARG A 233 -0.03 -16.60 12.17
N ALA A 234 -0.23 -17.89 12.40
CA ALA A 234 0.04 -18.90 11.39
C ALA A 234 -0.83 -18.68 10.15
N SER A 235 -0.19 -18.49 9.01
CA SER A 235 -0.84 -18.13 7.75
C SER A 235 0.00 -18.54 6.54
N ALA A 236 -0.64 -18.60 5.38
CA ALA A 236 0.01 -18.76 4.09
C ALA A 236 0.16 -17.38 3.44
N ILE A 237 1.31 -16.75 3.69
CA ILE A 237 1.70 -15.50 3.05
C ILE A 237 2.62 -15.81 1.87
N TRP A 238 3.01 -14.81 1.08
CA TRP A 238 3.80 -15.04 -0.14
C TRP A 238 4.77 -13.89 -0.40
N TYR A 239 5.74 -14.10 -1.29
CA TYR A 239 6.72 -13.09 -1.63
C TYR A 239 6.85 -12.95 -3.14
N HIS A 240 7.02 -11.72 -3.61
CA HIS A 240 7.14 -11.36 -5.01
C HIS A 240 7.93 -10.04 -5.16
N ASP A 241 8.26 -9.67 -6.40
CA ASP A 241 8.82 -8.33 -6.68
C ASP A 241 7.75 -7.23 -6.56
N HIS A 242 8.15 -6.03 -6.16
CA HIS A 242 7.26 -4.87 -5.94
C HIS A 242 7.88 -3.57 -6.49
N THR A 243 8.60 -3.66 -7.62
CA THR A 243 9.36 -2.53 -8.15
C THR A 243 8.47 -1.53 -8.88
N LEU A 244 8.51 -0.27 -8.44
CA LEU A 244 7.65 0.81 -8.97
C LEU A 244 7.53 0.82 -10.50
N GLY A 245 6.29 0.72 -11.00
CA GLY A 245 5.92 0.86 -12.41
C GLY A 245 6.27 -0.32 -13.31
N ILE A 246 6.88 -1.38 -12.75
CA ILE A 246 7.19 -2.64 -13.45
C ILE A 246 6.87 -3.89 -12.61
N THR A 247 6.09 -3.78 -11.53
CA THR A 247 5.68 -4.94 -10.71
C THR A 247 5.02 -6.00 -11.59
N ARG A 248 4.10 -5.59 -12.48
CA ARG A 248 3.39 -6.52 -13.39
C ARG A 248 4.36 -7.34 -14.23
N LEU A 249 5.44 -6.73 -14.70
CA LEU A 249 6.41 -7.34 -15.59
C LEU A 249 7.37 -8.24 -14.81
N ASN A 250 7.89 -7.75 -13.69
CA ASN A 250 8.81 -8.49 -12.84
C ASN A 250 8.11 -9.75 -12.30
N VAL A 251 6.88 -9.66 -11.77
CA VAL A 251 6.11 -10.81 -11.28
C VAL A 251 5.74 -11.78 -12.42
N TYR A 252 5.34 -11.27 -13.59
CA TYR A 252 5.04 -12.12 -14.76
C TYR A 252 6.27 -12.92 -15.22
N ALA A 253 7.47 -12.34 -15.12
CA ALA A 253 8.73 -13.00 -15.43
C ALA A 253 9.03 -14.19 -14.49
N GLY A 254 8.47 -14.23 -13.28
CA GLY A 254 8.43 -15.41 -12.41
C GLY A 254 8.97 -15.39 -10.96
N PRO A 255 9.61 -14.34 -10.43
CA PRO A 255 10.13 -14.32 -9.07
C PRO A 255 8.98 -14.21 -8.04
N ALA A 256 8.41 -15.35 -7.64
CA ALA A 256 7.39 -15.45 -6.61
C ALA A 256 7.46 -16.79 -5.86
N GLY A 257 7.00 -16.83 -4.61
CA GLY A 257 6.92 -18.06 -3.81
C GLY A 257 6.13 -17.92 -2.52
N TYR A 258 5.80 -19.04 -1.88
CA TYR A 258 5.11 -19.03 -0.61
C TYR A 258 6.03 -18.74 0.57
N TRP A 259 5.45 -18.16 1.60
CA TRP A 259 6.02 -18.01 2.93
C TRP A 259 5.00 -18.49 3.95
N MET A 260 5.23 -19.65 4.52
CA MET A 260 4.34 -20.30 5.46
C MET A 260 4.79 -19.98 6.88
N ILE A 261 3.92 -19.37 7.67
CA ILE A 261 4.15 -19.16 9.11
C ILE A 261 3.44 -20.27 9.87
N ARG A 262 4.19 -20.98 10.73
CA ARG A 262 3.70 -22.13 11.49
C ARG A 262 3.93 -21.97 12.99
N GLY A 263 3.10 -22.66 13.77
CA GLY A 263 3.16 -22.64 15.24
C GLY A 263 2.69 -21.31 15.84
N GLY A 264 2.98 -21.13 17.13
CA GLY A 264 2.46 -20.01 17.92
C GLY A 264 1.13 -20.35 18.60
N ALA A 265 0.55 -19.37 19.30
CA ALA A 265 -0.69 -19.56 20.05
C ALA A 265 -1.93 -19.67 19.16
N ASP A 266 -1.84 -19.19 17.92
CA ASP A 266 -2.94 -19.11 16.95
C ASP A 266 -2.85 -20.18 15.85
N ASP A 267 -2.06 -21.24 16.07
CA ASP A 267 -1.99 -22.42 15.18
C ASP A 267 -2.65 -23.65 15.83
N LEU A 268 -2.96 -24.65 15.01
CA LEU A 268 -3.51 -25.93 15.46
C LEU A 268 -2.39 -26.93 15.78
N PRO A 269 -2.57 -27.81 16.79
CA PRO A 269 -1.60 -28.86 17.09
C PRO A 269 -1.29 -29.76 15.89
N ALA A 270 -0.06 -30.26 15.82
CA ALA A 270 0.35 -31.21 14.80
C ALA A 270 -0.58 -32.44 14.79
N GLY A 271 -0.99 -32.86 13.60
CA GLY A 271 -1.90 -34.00 13.39
C GLY A 271 -3.39 -33.63 13.36
N VAL A 272 -3.78 -32.41 13.72
CA VAL A 272 -5.18 -31.97 13.61
C VAL A 272 -5.60 -31.79 12.14
N LEU A 273 -4.74 -31.17 11.31
CA LEU A 273 -4.99 -30.93 9.89
C LEU A 273 -4.21 -31.91 8.99
N PRO A 274 -4.66 -32.16 7.75
CA PRO A 274 -3.82 -32.81 6.74
C PRO A 274 -2.48 -32.08 6.59
N SER A 275 -1.39 -32.84 6.56
CA SER A 275 -0.03 -32.31 6.60
C SER A 275 0.94 -33.22 5.84
N GLY A 276 2.20 -32.77 5.71
CA GLY A 276 3.22 -33.49 4.94
C GLY A 276 2.84 -33.54 3.46
N THR A 277 2.85 -34.74 2.87
CA THR A 277 2.45 -34.96 1.48
C THR A 277 0.96 -34.70 1.19
N HIS A 278 0.15 -34.45 2.23
CA HIS A 278 -1.28 -34.14 2.12
C HIS A 278 -1.59 -32.65 2.31
N GLU A 279 -0.56 -31.81 2.48
CA GLU A 279 -0.67 -30.36 2.41
C GLU A 279 0.00 -29.89 1.11
N VAL A 280 -0.79 -29.32 0.20
CA VAL A 280 -0.37 -28.99 -1.17
C VAL A 280 -0.52 -27.49 -1.38
N PRO A 281 0.59 -26.73 -1.51
CA PRO A 281 0.53 -25.36 -2.02
C PRO A 281 0.14 -25.36 -3.50
N VAL A 282 -0.76 -24.46 -3.89
CA VAL A 282 -1.32 -24.33 -5.24
C VAL A 282 -1.32 -22.85 -5.62
N VAL A 283 -0.27 -22.43 -6.33
CA VAL A 283 -0.19 -21.09 -6.93
C VAL A 283 -0.77 -21.16 -8.33
N ILE A 284 -1.88 -20.45 -8.56
CA ILE A 284 -2.56 -20.39 -9.85
C ILE A 284 -2.14 -19.10 -10.56
N GLN A 285 -1.65 -19.20 -11.78
CA GLN A 285 -1.25 -18.06 -12.61
C GLN A 285 -1.69 -18.30 -14.06
N ASP A 286 -1.73 -17.25 -14.86
CA ASP A 286 -1.94 -17.32 -16.31
C ASP A 286 -0.74 -16.72 -17.06
N ARG A 287 -0.37 -17.34 -18.19
CA ARG A 287 0.73 -16.92 -19.06
C ARG A 287 0.36 -17.07 -20.53
N CYS A 288 1.09 -16.38 -21.40
CA CYS A 288 1.09 -16.55 -22.84
C CYS A 288 2.51 -16.92 -23.24
N PHE A 289 2.65 -17.71 -24.29
CA PHE A 289 3.93 -18.18 -24.79
C PHE A 289 4.05 -17.86 -26.26
N ASN A 290 5.26 -17.62 -26.75
CA ASN A 290 5.57 -17.68 -28.17
C ASN A 290 5.70 -19.14 -28.64
N ALA A 291 5.70 -19.36 -29.96
CA ALA A 291 5.90 -20.69 -30.54
C ALA A 291 7.25 -21.34 -30.16
N ASP A 292 8.26 -20.52 -29.81
CA ASP A 292 9.56 -20.97 -29.31
C ASP A 292 9.58 -21.24 -27.79
N GLY A 293 8.43 -21.14 -27.12
CA GLY A 293 8.24 -21.36 -25.69
C GLY A 293 8.68 -20.20 -24.79
N SER A 294 9.20 -19.10 -25.32
CA SER A 294 9.46 -17.88 -24.53
C SER A 294 8.14 -17.25 -24.05
N LEU A 295 8.19 -16.50 -22.93
CA LEU A 295 7.02 -15.76 -22.46
C LEU A 295 6.62 -14.68 -23.48
N TRP A 296 5.32 -14.52 -23.68
CA TRP A 296 4.76 -13.44 -24.49
C TRP A 296 3.98 -12.49 -23.59
N TYR A 297 4.20 -11.19 -23.75
CA TYR A 297 3.48 -10.12 -23.06
C TYR A 297 3.30 -8.97 -24.06
N PRO A 298 2.15 -8.27 -24.06
CA PRO A 298 1.87 -7.20 -25.01
C PRO A 298 2.93 -6.09 -24.98
N ASP A 299 3.42 -5.70 -26.15
CA ASP A 299 4.42 -4.66 -26.33
C ASP A 299 3.87 -3.41 -27.03
N THR A 300 2.55 -3.28 -27.10
CA THR A 300 1.82 -2.15 -27.69
C THR A 300 0.42 -2.05 -27.11
N ARG A 301 -0.07 -0.81 -26.96
CA ARG A 301 -1.45 -0.53 -26.55
C ARG A 301 -2.50 -1.04 -27.54
N ASP A 302 -2.16 -1.08 -28.83
CA ASP A 302 -3.03 -1.55 -29.92
C ASP A 302 -3.60 -2.95 -29.65
N PHE A 303 -2.85 -3.79 -28.92
CA PHE A 303 -3.27 -5.12 -28.52
C PHE A 303 -4.58 -5.12 -27.72
N PHE A 304 -4.78 -4.14 -26.84
CA PHE A 304 -5.90 -4.12 -25.90
C PHE A 304 -7.14 -3.43 -26.47
N ASP A 305 -6.99 -2.24 -27.03
CA ASP A 305 -8.11 -1.41 -27.48
C ASP A 305 -7.98 -0.88 -28.92
N GLY A 306 -7.04 -1.43 -29.71
CA GLY A 306 -6.84 -1.04 -31.11
C GLY A 306 -6.27 0.36 -31.30
N TYR A 307 -5.82 1.02 -30.22
CA TYR A 307 -5.22 2.33 -30.30
C TYR A 307 -3.76 2.24 -30.79
N SER A 308 -3.55 2.62 -32.05
CA SER A 308 -2.24 2.71 -32.71
C SER A 308 -1.70 4.14 -32.85
N GLY A 309 -2.35 5.12 -32.22
CA GLY A 309 -1.97 6.54 -32.28
C GLY A 309 -0.69 6.86 -31.48
N PRO A 310 -0.07 8.04 -31.71
CA PRO A 310 1.08 8.47 -30.90
C PRO A 310 0.63 8.77 -29.47
N ALA A 311 1.49 8.44 -28.49
CA ALA A 311 1.30 8.88 -27.11
C ALA A 311 1.23 10.40 -27.06
N LEU A 312 0.11 10.94 -26.58
CA LEU A 312 0.01 12.36 -26.25
C LEU A 312 0.87 12.64 -24.99
N PRO A 313 1.48 13.83 -24.84
CA PRO A 313 2.25 14.14 -23.65
C PRO A 313 1.36 13.99 -22.39
N TYR A 314 1.76 13.08 -21.50
CA TYR A 314 0.94 12.60 -20.37
C TYR A 314 0.39 13.70 -19.45
N LEU A 315 1.05 14.86 -19.38
CA LEU A 315 0.59 15.96 -18.53
C LEU A 315 -0.70 16.64 -19.03
N GLU A 316 -1.18 16.35 -20.24
CA GLU A 316 -2.41 16.91 -20.81
C GLU A 316 -3.26 15.85 -21.55
N ASN A 317 -3.50 14.67 -20.94
CA ASN A 317 -4.31 13.55 -21.47
C ASN A 317 -3.54 12.49 -22.31
N GLY A 318 -2.33 12.10 -21.88
CA GLY A 318 -1.53 11.08 -22.58
C GLY A 318 -2.05 9.65 -22.44
N ILE A 319 -1.95 8.89 -23.54
CA ILE A 319 -2.16 7.44 -23.57
C ILE A 319 -0.78 6.79 -23.54
N PRO A 320 -0.44 5.97 -22.53
CA PRO A 320 0.79 5.18 -22.55
C PRO A 320 0.85 4.30 -23.80
N PRO A 321 1.96 4.30 -24.56
CA PRO A 321 2.03 3.59 -25.83
C PRO A 321 2.16 2.07 -25.69
N TYR A 322 2.60 1.58 -24.52
CA TYR A 322 2.88 0.16 -24.30
C TYR A 322 2.05 -0.44 -23.16
N TRP A 323 1.83 0.32 -22.08
CA TRP A 323 0.98 -0.13 -20.98
C TRP A 323 -0.48 -0.35 -21.42
N ILE A 324 -1.04 -1.48 -20.99
CA ILE A 324 -2.44 -1.83 -21.14
C ILE A 324 -3.11 -1.90 -19.76
N PRO A 325 -4.43 -1.66 -19.65
CA PRO A 325 -5.13 -1.54 -18.37
C PRO A 325 -5.28 -2.86 -17.63
N GLU A 326 -5.47 -3.97 -18.35
CA GLU A 326 -5.46 -5.33 -17.81
C GLU A 326 -4.90 -6.31 -18.83
N PHE A 327 -4.37 -7.43 -18.35
CA PHE A 327 -3.88 -8.51 -19.20
C PHE A 327 -4.43 -9.88 -18.76
N PHE A 328 -5.22 -10.49 -19.64
CA PHE A 328 -5.78 -11.83 -19.45
C PHE A 328 -5.04 -12.82 -20.35
N ALA A 329 -4.16 -13.61 -19.76
CA ALA A 329 -3.36 -14.56 -20.53
C ALA A 329 -4.13 -15.86 -20.79
N ASN A 330 -3.76 -16.59 -21.85
CA ASN A 330 -4.56 -17.70 -22.39
C ASN A 330 -4.15 -19.10 -21.92
N THR A 331 -3.10 -19.24 -21.09
CA THR A 331 -2.59 -20.53 -20.64
C THR A 331 -2.49 -20.56 -19.12
N MET A 332 -3.24 -21.43 -18.46
CA MET A 332 -3.16 -21.59 -17.00
C MET A 332 -1.90 -22.37 -16.59
N MET A 333 -1.23 -21.86 -15.58
CA MET A 333 -0.01 -22.41 -15.01
C MET A 333 -0.16 -22.56 -13.50
N ILE A 334 0.13 -23.76 -12.99
CA ILE A 334 0.02 -24.08 -11.58
C ILE A 334 1.39 -24.55 -11.08
N ASN A 335 1.90 -23.90 -10.04
CA ASN A 335 3.23 -24.17 -9.45
C ASN A 335 4.39 -24.19 -10.47
N GLY A 336 4.26 -23.43 -11.56
CA GLY A 336 5.31 -23.30 -12.59
C GLY A 336 5.22 -24.24 -13.78
N VAL A 337 4.11 -24.97 -13.98
CA VAL A 337 3.84 -25.79 -15.18
C VAL A 337 2.41 -25.64 -15.67
N THR A 338 2.17 -25.83 -16.96
CA THR A 338 0.83 -25.71 -17.55
C THR A 338 -0.06 -26.92 -17.27
N TRP A 339 -1.31 -26.68 -16.86
CA TRP A 339 -2.37 -27.68 -16.63
C TRP A 339 -1.89 -29.03 -16.04
N PRO A 340 -1.29 -29.05 -14.83
CA PRO A 340 -0.76 -30.27 -14.28
C PRO A 340 -1.84 -31.26 -13.83
N LYS A 341 -1.41 -32.48 -13.53
CA LYS A 341 -2.21 -33.46 -12.77
C LYS A 341 -1.67 -33.66 -11.35
N LEU A 342 -2.56 -33.90 -10.40
CA LEU A 342 -2.25 -34.23 -9.02
C LEU A 342 -2.85 -35.59 -8.66
N ASP A 343 -1.99 -36.57 -8.39
CA ASP A 343 -2.42 -37.87 -7.88
C ASP A 343 -2.60 -37.77 -6.35
N VAL A 344 -3.79 -38.11 -5.86
CA VAL A 344 -4.15 -38.06 -4.43
C VAL A 344 -4.60 -39.44 -3.94
N GLU A 345 -4.44 -39.70 -2.64
CA GLU A 345 -5.11 -40.82 -1.98
C GLU A 345 -6.58 -40.49 -1.72
N ALA A 346 -7.46 -41.49 -1.65
CA ALA A 346 -8.84 -41.32 -1.19
C ALA A 346 -8.94 -41.00 0.32
N ARG A 347 -8.63 -39.75 0.66
CA ARG A 347 -8.60 -39.18 2.02
C ARG A 347 -8.67 -37.65 1.96
N ARG A 348 -8.62 -36.97 3.11
CA ARG A 348 -8.58 -35.50 3.17
C ARG A 348 -7.21 -34.94 2.82
N TYR A 349 -7.22 -33.87 2.03
CA TYR A 349 -6.06 -33.05 1.66
C TYR A 349 -6.30 -31.60 2.07
N ARG A 350 -5.22 -30.89 2.41
CA ARG A 350 -5.20 -29.45 2.65
C ARG A 350 -4.57 -28.76 1.45
N LEU A 351 -5.36 -28.01 0.69
CA LEU A 351 -4.90 -27.23 -0.45
C LEU A 351 -4.74 -25.77 -0.02
N ARG A 352 -3.56 -25.17 -0.27
CA ARG A 352 -3.33 -23.75 -0.05
C ARG A 352 -3.42 -23.05 -1.40
N PHE A 353 -4.54 -22.42 -1.70
CA PHE A 353 -4.70 -21.68 -2.95
C PHE A 353 -4.12 -20.27 -2.82
N LEU A 354 -3.42 -19.83 -3.86
CA LEU A 354 -3.02 -18.44 -4.10
C LEU A 354 -3.41 -18.10 -5.54
N ASN A 355 -4.17 -17.02 -5.71
CA ASN A 355 -4.30 -16.40 -7.02
C ASN A 355 -3.07 -15.52 -7.28
N GLY A 356 -2.12 -16.02 -8.06
CA GLY A 356 -0.92 -15.31 -8.50
C GLY A 356 -1.02 -14.81 -9.96
N CYS A 357 -2.23 -14.64 -10.48
CA CYS A 357 -2.48 -14.05 -11.79
C CYS A 357 -2.27 -12.52 -11.74
N GLY A 358 -2.01 -11.91 -12.90
CA GLY A 358 -1.79 -10.45 -13.00
C GLY A 358 -3.08 -9.65 -12.78
N SER A 359 -4.13 -9.96 -13.54
CA SER A 359 -5.42 -9.24 -13.49
C SER A 359 -6.62 -10.16 -13.26
N ARG A 360 -6.45 -11.47 -13.45
CA ARG A 360 -7.55 -12.44 -13.53
C ARG A 360 -8.18 -12.75 -12.18
N PHE A 361 -9.49 -12.59 -12.11
CA PHE A 361 -10.32 -13.14 -11.04
C PHE A 361 -10.67 -14.60 -11.35
N LEU A 362 -10.65 -15.44 -10.31
CA LEU A 362 -10.93 -16.86 -10.42
C LEU A 362 -12.22 -17.20 -9.66
N LYS A 363 -13.12 -17.97 -10.27
CA LYS A 363 -14.21 -18.65 -9.56
C LYS A 363 -13.93 -20.15 -9.58
N VAL A 364 -13.25 -20.63 -8.54
CA VAL A 364 -12.69 -21.99 -8.50
C VAL A 364 -13.77 -23.00 -8.13
N LYS A 365 -13.89 -24.10 -8.89
CA LYS A 365 -14.74 -25.26 -8.57
C LYS A 365 -13.98 -26.58 -8.71
N ILE A 366 -14.45 -27.63 -8.04
CA ILE A 366 -14.02 -29.01 -8.24
C ILE A 366 -15.18 -29.82 -8.84
N VAL A 367 -15.01 -30.27 -10.07
CA VAL A 367 -16.08 -30.87 -10.89
C VAL A 367 -15.70 -32.28 -11.36
N ALA A 368 -16.69 -33.12 -11.66
CA ALA A 368 -16.46 -34.47 -12.18
C ALA A 368 -16.38 -34.52 -13.71
N ASP A 369 -17.12 -33.63 -14.39
CA ASP A 369 -17.19 -33.60 -15.84
C ASP A 369 -15.94 -32.95 -16.43
N SER A 370 -15.41 -33.55 -17.50
CA SER A 370 -14.27 -32.97 -18.21
C SER A 370 -14.67 -31.66 -18.88
N PRO A 371 -13.96 -30.54 -18.62
CA PRO A 371 -14.26 -29.25 -19.24
C PRO A 371 -14.11 -29.29 -20.77
N GLU A 372 -13.27 -30.17 -21.32
CA GLU A 372 -13.12 -30.33 -22.78
C GLU A 372 -14.37 -30.87 -23.47
N THR A 373 -15.26 -31.54 -22.74
CA THR A 373 -16.48 -32.14 -23.30
C THR A 373 -17.67 -31.18 -23.33
N LEU A 374 -17.53 -29.98 -22.76
CA LEU A 374 -18.56 -28.96 -22.65
C LEU A 374 -18.23 -27.75 -23.53
N THR A 375 -18.34 -27.93 -24.85
CA THR A 375 -18.02 -26.88 -25.84
C THR A 375 -19.20 -25.98 -26.21
N ASP A 376 -20.43 -26.31 -25.76
CA ASP A 376 -21.64 -25.56 -26.11
C ASP A 376 -22.07 -24.62 -24.97
N ALA A 377 -22.27 -23.34 -25.33
CA ALA A 377 -22.78 -22.24 -24.49
C ALA A 377 -23.98 -22.58 -23.58
N ALA A 378 -24.82 -23.52 -24.02
CA ALA A 378 -26.04 -23.91 -23.31
C ALA A 378 -25.83 -24.97 -22.21
N SER A 379 -24.62 -25.52 -22.07
CA SER A 379 -24.28 -26.60 -21.11
C SER A 379 -23.43 -26.13 -19.92
N HIS A 380 -23.35 -24.80 -19.72
CA HIS A 380 -22.24 -24.12 -19.06
C HIS A 380 -22.11 -24.30 -17.55
N THR A 381 -23.14 -24.75 -16.84
CA THR A 381 -23.03 -24.94 -15.39
C THR A 381 -22.43 -26.31 -15.06
N GLN A 382 -21.11 -26.39 -14.85
CA GLN A 382 -20.56 -27.59 -14.24
C GLN A 382 -20.95 -27.59 -12.76
N LEU A 383 -21.67 -28.63 -12.34
CA LEU A 383 -22.02 -28.78 -10.94
C LEU A 383 -20.77 -29.17 -10.16
N ALA A 384 -20.55 -28.48 -9.04
CA ALA A 384 -19.51 -28.87 -8.11
C ALA A 384 -19.77 -30.32 -7.65
N ALA A 385 -18.75 -31.17 -7.80
CA ALA A 385 -18.80 -32.56 -7.38
C ALA A 385 -18.27 -32.73 -5.96
N ILE A 386 -17.36 -31.86 -5.53
CA ILE A 386 -16.76 -31.88 -4.20
C ILE A 386 -16.75 -30.46 -3.62
N PRO A 387 -17.32 -30.24 -2.43
CA PRO A 387 -17.26 -28.94 -1.77
C PRO A 387 -15.85 -28.65 -1.24
N MET A 388 -15.51 -27.37 -1.19
CA MET A 388 -14.28 -26.86 -0.58
C MET A 388 -14.56 -26.39 0.84
N HIS A 389 -13.93 -27.01 1.82
CA HIS A 389 -14.05 -26.62 3.24
C HIS A 389 -12.96 -25.60 3.60
N ILE A 390 -13.32 -24.32 3.58
CA ILE A 390 -12.41 -23.22 3.83
C ILE A 390 -12.20 -23.08 5.34
N ILE A 391 -10.94 -23.18 5.74
CA ILE A 391 -10.50 -23.10 7.14
C ILE A 391 -9.66 -21.85 7.41
N GLY A 392 -9.16 -21.17 6.37
CA GLY A 392 -8.38 -19.95 6.51
C GLY A 392 -8.40 -19.08 5.25
N ALA A 393 -8.04 -17.82 5.44
CA ALA A 393 -7.85 -16.83 4.38
C ALA A 393 -6.44 -16.19 4.51
N ASP A 394 -6.24 -15.02 3.93
CA ASP A 394 -4.96 -14.31 3.82
C ASP A 394 -4.13 -14.29 5.11
N GLY A 395 -4.73 -13.86 6.23
CA GLY A 395 -4.04 -13.71 7.51
C GLY A 395 -4.24 -14.87 8.49
N GLY A 396 -4.62 -16.06 8.00
CA GLY A 396 -4.69 -17.30 8.79
C GLY A 396 -6.11 -17.86 8.96
N PHE A 397 -6.34 -18.63 10.03
CA PHE A 397 -7.60 -19.34 10.23
C PHE A 397 -8.84 -18.41 10.31
N LEU A 398 -9.93 -18.88 9.72
CA LEU A 398 -11.27 -18.32 9.88
C LEU A 398 -11.81 -18.59 11.31
N PRO A 399 -12.83 -17.85 11.77
CA PRO A 399 -13.46 -18.14 13.06
C PRO A 399 -14.18 -19.49 13.08
N ASN A 400 -14.72 -19.92 11.93
CA ASN A 400 -15.40 -21.19 11.75
C ASN A 400 -15.09 -21.75 10.36
N VAL A 401 -15.17 -23.07 10.21
CA VAL A 401 -15.10 -23.70 8.89
C VAL A 401 -16.35 -23.32 8.09
N THR A 402 -16.16 -22.92 6.84
CA THR A 402 -17.24 -22.68 5.88
C THR A 402 -17.06 -23.58 4.67
N SER A 403 -18.14 -24.06 4.08
CA SER A 403 -18.09 -24.94 2.90
C SER A 403 -18.66 -24.21 1.70
N GLN A 404 -17.93 -24.22 0.59
CA GLN A 404 -18.32 -23.57 -0.65
C GLN A 404 -18.17 -24.52 -1.82
N ASP A 405 -19.15 -24.50 -2.72
CA ASP A 405 -19.09 -25.21 -3.99
C ASP A 405 -18.26 -24.43 -5.03
N GLU A 406 -18.14 -23.12 -4.84
CA GLU A 406 -17.41 -22.19 -5.67
C GLU A 406 -16.66 -21.18 -4.79
N LEU A 407 -15.40 -20.90 -5.12
CA LEU A 407 -14.59 -19.93 -4.38
C LEU A 407 -14.14 -18.81 -5.32
N LEU A 408 -14.62 -17.60 -5.07
CA LEU A 408 -14.16 -16.40 -5.75
C LEU A 408 -12.82 -15.94 -5.15
N MET A 409 -11.84 -15.65 -6.01
CA MET A 409 -10.51 -15.19 -5.65
C MET A 409 -10.04 -14.09 -6.61
N GLY A 410 -9.81 -12.88 -6.11
CA GLY A 410 -9.04 -11.86 -6.82
C GLY A 410 -7.53 -12.10 -6.73
N PRO A 411 -6.73 -11.43 -7.57
CA PRO A 411 -5.27 -11.41 -7.45
C PRO A 411 -4.80 -11.20 -6.00
N ALA A 412 -3.78 -11.97 -5.60
CA ALA A 412 -3.16 -12.02 -4.27
C ALA A 412 -3.99 -12.55 -3.10
N GLU A 413 -5.27 -12.91 -3.30
CA GLU A 413 -6.03 -13.60 -2.25
C GLU A 413 -5.54 -15.04 -2.03
N ARG A 414 -5.57 -15.49 -0.78
CA ARG A 414 -5.23 -16.87 -0.40
C ARG A 414 -6.36 -17.51 0.36
N PHE A 415 -6.56 -18.79 0.11
CA PHE A 415 -7.50 -19.61 0.87
C PHE A 415 -6.86 -20.94 1.26
N ASP A 416 -7.08 -21.31 2.52
CA ASP A 416 -6.67 -22.59 3.09
C ASP A 416 -7.89 -23.50 3.14
N VAL A 417 -7.85 -24.58 2.37
CA VAL A 417 -9.02 -25.41 2.05
C VAL A 417 -8.74 -26.87 2.36
N ILE A 418 -9.69 -27.54 3.00
CA ILE A 418 -9.74 -29.01 3.08
C ILE A 418 -10.66 -29.53 1.99
N VAL A 419 -10.19 -30.54 1.25
CA VAL A 419 -10.98 -31.31 0.28
C VAL A 419 -10.96 -32.77 0.71
N ASP A 420 -12.13 -33.40 0.79
CA ASP A 420 -12.26 -34.80 1.22
C ASP A 420 -12.49 -35.75 0.03
N PHE A 421 -11.49 -36.56 -0.27
CA PHE A 421 -11.56 -37.58 -1.34
C PHE A 421 -11.90 -38.98 -0.80
N THR A 422 -12.28 -39.11 0.47
CA THR A 422 -12.60 -40.41 1.09
C THR A 422 -13.71 -41.13 0.34
N GLY A 423 -13.47 -42.38 -0.07
CA GLY A 423 -14.45 -43.19 -0.80
C GLY A 423 -14.59 -42.86 -2.29
N LEU A 424 -13.72 -41.99 -2.83
CA LEU A 424 -13.72 -41.60 -4.24
C LEU A 424 -12.61 -42.29 -5.04
N GLU A 425 -12.07 -43.42 -4.57
CA GLU A 425 -11.05 -44.20 -5.27
C GLU A 425 -11.45 -44.48 -6.73
N GLY A 426 -10.51 -44.30 -7.66
CA GLY A 426 -10.71 -44.53 -9.08
C GLY A 426 -11.41 -43.39 -9.83
N HIS A 427 -11.88 -42.35 -9.14
CA HIS A 427 -12.48 -41.18 -9.78
C HIS A 427 -11.42 -40.16 -10.20
N THR A 428 -11.78 -39.36 -11.20
CA THR A 428 -11.00 -38.21 -11.68
C THR A 428 -11.86 -36.97 -11.57
N PHE A 429 -11.27 -35.88 -11.08
CA PHE A 429 -11.91 -34.58 -10.93
C PHE A 429 -11.07 -33.51 -11.62
N TYR A 430 -11.69 -32.38 -11.87
CA TYR A 430 -11.05 -31.21 -12.49
C TYR A 430 -11.25 -30.00 -11.58
N VAL A 431 -10.16 -29.27 -11.36
CA VAL A 431 -10.24 -27.92 -10.79
C VAL A 431 -10.42 -26.97 -11.97
N VAL A 432 -11.49 -26.17 -11.94
CA VAL A 432 -11.87 -25.28 -13.03
C VAL A 432 -12.05 -23.84 -12.56
N ASN A 433 -11.92 -22.90 -13.48
CA ASN A 433 -12.23 -21.49 -13.32
C ASN A 433 -13.54 -21.16 -14.05
N GLU A 434 -14.56 -20.71 -13.33
CA GLU A 434 -15.80 -20.17 -13.91
C GLU A 434 -15.86 -18.64 -13.87
N GLY A 435 -14.74 -17.98 -13.54
CA GLY A 435 -14.57 -16.54 -13.69
C GLY A 435 -14.39 -16.14 -15.15
N PRO A 436 -14.36 -14.83 -15.44
CA PRO A 436 -14.25 -14.32 -16.80
C PRO A 436 -12.82 -14.34 -17.38
N ASP A 437 -12.73 -14.18 -18.70
CA ASP A 437 -11.52 -13.79 -19.46
C ASP A 437 -11.48 -12.27 -19.74
N GLU A 438 -12.15 -11.47 -18.91
CA GLU A 438 -12.33 -10.02 -19.05
C GLU A 438 -12.33 -9.32 -17.67
N PRO A 439 -12.32 -7.98 -17.59
CA PRO A 439 -12.44 -7.25 -16.34
C PRO A 439 -13.66 -7.69 -15.53
N PHE A 440 -13.46 -7.97 -14.23
CA PHE A 440 -14.50 -8.57 -13.41
C PHE A 440 -15.39 -7.50 -12.78
N GLY A 441 -16.62 -7.37 -13.24
CA GLY A 441 -17.62 -6.44 -12.67
C GLY A 441 -18.36 -6.98 -11.43
N GLY A 442 -18.10 -8.22 -11.01
CA GLY A 442 -18.94 -8.96 -10.05
C GLY A 442 -19.98 -9.85 -10.75
N GLY A 443 -20.82 -10.51 -9.96
CA GLY A 443 -21.94 -11.32 -10.47
C GLY A 443 -21.62 -12.81 -10.74
N GLU A 444 -22.50 -13.44 -11.49
CA GLU A 444 -22.50 -14.88 -11.78
C GLU A 444 -22.11 -15.20 -13.23
N GLY A 445 -21.23 -16.19 -13.38
CA GLY A 445 -20.77 -16.63 -14.70
C GLY A 445 -21.90 -17.25 -15.53
N GLY A 446 -21.94 -16.92 -16.82
CA GLY A 446 -23.01 -17.30 -17.74
C GLY A 446 -24.31 -16.51 -17.55
N VAL A 447 -24.35 -15.57 -16.60
CA VAL A 447 -25.45 -14.63 -16.37
C VAL A 447 -24.98 -13.21 -16.62
N ASP A 448 -23.98 -12.77 -15.86
CA ASP A 448 -23.47 -11.39 -15.87
C ASP A 448 -22.25 -11.22 -16.79
N PHE A 449 -21.49 -12.29 -17.01
CA PHE A 449 -20.31 -12.34 -17.89
C PHE A 449 -20.16 -13.72 -18.53
N ASP A 450 -19.40 -13.80 -19.63
CA ASP A 450 -19.06 -15.08 -20.25
C ASP A 450 -18.00 -15.80 -19.41
N ILE A 451 -18.25 -17.08 -19.09
CA ILE A 451 -17.28 -17.91 -18.38
C ILE A 451 -16.03 -18.13 -19.24
N SER A 452 -14.89 -18.32 -18.57
CA SER A 452 -13.61 -18.52 -19.24
C SER A 452 -13.59 -19.69 -20.23
N ASP A 453 -12.70 -19.61 -21.22
CA ASP A 453 -12.63 -20.50 -22.37
C ASP A 453 -12.43 -21.98 -21.96
N ALA A 454 -13.36 -22.82 -22.40
CA ALA A 454 -13.42 -24.24 -22.02
C ALA A 454 -12.20 -25.05 -22.48
N LEU A 455 -11.53 -24.63 -23.55
CA LEU A 455 -10.36 -25.33 -24.11
C LEU A 455 -9.04 -24.81 -23.54
N SER A 456 -9.06 -23.81 -22.66
CA SER A 456 -7.85 -23.18 -22.12
C SER A 456 -8.02 -22.70 -20.67
N THR A 457 -8.44 -21.46 -20.45
CA THR A 457 -8.41 -20.72 -19.18
C THR A 457 -9.43 -21.22 -18.14
N ARG A 458 -10.47 -21.95 -18.58
CA ARG A 458 -11.38 -22.67 -17.67
C ARG A 458 -10.69 -23.80 -16.92
N GLN A 459 -9.62 -24.37 -17.47
CA GLN A 459 -8.97 -25.55 -16.92
C GLN A 459 -7.80 -25.14 -16.01
N ILE A 460 -7.78 -25.59 -14.76
CA ILE A 460 -6.66 -25.31 -13.82
C ILE A 460 -5.78 -26.56 -13.69
N MET A 461 -6.31 -27.65 -13.14
CA MET A 461 -5.57 -28.92 -12.98
C MET A 461 -6.52 -30.11 -12.92
N GLN A 462 -5.98 -31.31 -13.14
CA GLN A 462 -6.70 -32.57 -12.96
C GLN A 462 -6.29 -33.22 -11.63
N ILE A 463 -7.24 -33.85 -10.95
CA ILE A 463 -7.01 -34.63 -9.73
C ILE A 463 -7.41 -36.08 -10.01
N THR A 464 -6.50 -37.02 -9.79
CA THR A 464 -6.78 -38.46 -9.90
C THR A 464 -6.72 -39.10 -8.53
N VAL A 465 -7.81 -39.74 -8.11
CA VAL A 465 -7.93 -40.33 -6.78
C VAL A 465 -7.53 -41.80 -6.82
N GLY A 466 -6.38 -42.11 -6.25
CA GLY A 466 -5.86 -43.47 -6.05
C GLY A 466 -6.36 -44.12 -4.76
N ALA A 467 -5.97 -45.38 -4.57
CA ALA A 467 -6.25 -46.10 -3.33
C ALA A 467 -5.59 -45.42 -2.13
N ARG A 468 -6.28 -45.38 -0.99
CA ARG A 468 -5.71 -44.92 0.27
C ARG A 468 -4.53 -45.82 0.68
N LEU A 469 -3.36 -45.22 0.90
CA LEU A 469 -2.13 -45.93 1.24
C LEU A 469 -1.83 -45.90 2.74
N SER A 470 -2.41 -44.94 3.46
CA SER A 470 -2.21 -44.81 4.90
C SER A 470 -3.46 -44.32 5.64
N THR A 471 -3.50 -44.56 6.96
CA THR A 471 -4.58 -44.05 7.79
C THR A 471 -4.51 -42.53 7.89
N ASP A 472 -5.54 -41.87 7.38
CA ASP A 472 -5.85 -40.48 7.70
C ASP A 472 -6.20 -40.24 9.17
N THR A 473 -5.33 -39.49 9.85
CA THR A 473 -5.42 -39.17 11.28
C THR A 473 -5.90 -37.74 11.56
N SER A 474 -6.17 -36.93 10.53
CA SER A 474 -6.66 -35.57 10.73
C SER A 474 -8.08 -35.56 11.29
N VAL A 475 -8.47 -34.47 11.95
CA VAL A 475 -9.80 -34.31 12.54
C VAL A 475 -10.84 -34.04 11.45
N PRO A 476 -11.99 -34.76 11.43
CA PRO A 476 -13.09 -34.52 10.48
C PRO A 476 -13.51 -33.06 10.46
N VAL A 477 -13.88 -32.55 9.28
CA VAL A 477 -14.16 -31.12 9.09
C VAL A 477 -15.32 -30.65 9.98
N ASP A 478 -16.33 -31.49 10.15
CA ASP A 478 -17.49 -31.25 11.03
C ASP A 478 -17.15 -31.24 12.53
N GLN A 479 -15.96 -31.71 12.90
CA GLN A 479 -15.43 -31.76 14.27
C GLN A 479 -14.27 -30.78 14.48
N LEU A 480 -13.89 -30.02 13.45
CA LEU A 480 -12.75 -29.13 13.50
C LEU A 480 -13.10 -27.83 14.23
N THR A 481 -12.38 -27.55 15.32
CA THR A 481 -12.44 -26.26 16.01
C THR A 481 -11.24 -25.43 15.61
N LEU A 482 -11.49 -24.28 14.97
CA LEU A 482 -10.43 -23.36 14.55
C LEU A 482 -10.01 -22.41 15.70
N PRO A 483 -8.75 -21.93 15.71
CA PRO A 483 -8.30 -20.95 16.69
C PRO A 483 -9.15 -19.67 16.64
N SER A 484 -9.62 -19.22 17.80
CA SER A 484 -10.36 -17.96 17.90
C SER A 484 -9.40 -16.78 17.93
N ARG A 485 -9.88 -15.60 17.51
CA ARG A 485 -9.12 -14.36 17.54
C ARG A 485 -9.70 -13.38 18.54
N ALA A 486 -8.84 -12.62 19.19
CA ALA A 486 -9.28 -11.42 19.90
C ALA A 486 -9.89 -10.42 18.91
N PRO A 487 -11.07 -9.85 19.20
CA PRO A 487 -11.63 -8.77 18.41
C PRO A 487 -10.67 -7.57 18.35
N LEU A 488 -10.70 -6.84 17.24
CA LEU A 488 -9.97 -5.57 17.17
C LEU A 488 -10.52 -4.58 18.23
N PRO A 489 -9.67 -3.69 18.76
CA PRO A 489 -10.13 -2.59 19.60
C PRO A 489 -11.20 -1.74 18.90
N ALA A 490 -11.96 -0.97 19.66
CA ALA A 490 -12.96 -0.07 19.09
C ALA A 490 -12.33 0.88 18.06
N THR A 491 -13.04 1.09 16.96
CA THR A 491 -12.67 2.03 15.90
C THR A 491 -12.48 3.43 16.47
N THR A 492 -11.32 4.02 16.20
CA THR A 492 -10.95 5.38 16.60
C THR A 492 -11.20 6.41 15.50
N ASP A 493 -11.20 5.99 14.24
CA ASP A 493 -11.46 6.86 13.08
C ASP A 493 -12.09 6.08 11.91
N THR A 494 -12.78 6.79 11.02
CA THR A 494 -13.27 6.22 9.75
C THR A 494 -12.71 7.03 8.60
N ARG A 495 -11.91 6.36 7.75
CA ARG A 495 -11.28 6.94 6.58
C ARG A 495 -12.09 6.60 5.32
N ARG A 496 -12.28 7.58 4.45
CA ARG A 496 -12.87 7.38 3.12
C ARG A 496 -11.80 7.52 2.06
N VAL A 497 -11.69 6.51 1.23
CA VAL A 497 -10.78 6.47 0.08
C VAL A 497 -11.57 6.10 -1.18
N SER A 498 -11.03 6.45 -2.34
CA SER A 498 -11.69 6.25 -3.62
C SER A 498 -10.85 5.38 -4.56
N LEU A 499 -11.55 4.59 -5.37
CA LEU A 499 -11.03 3.92 -6.55
C LEU A 499 -11.56 4.66 -7.77
N ASN A 500 -10.68 5.09 -8.66
CA ASN A 500 -11.01 5.98 -9.77
C ASN A 500 -10.32 5.47 -11.04
N GLU A 501 -10.86 5.87 -12.18
CA GLU A 501 -10.25 5.65 -13.49
C GLU A 501 -10.11 7.00 -14.19
N LEU A 502 -8.92 7.29 -14.70
CA LEU A 502 -8.70 8.41 -15.62
C LEU A 502 -8.85 7.89 -17.04
N ALA A 503 -9.73 8.51 -17.82
CA ALA A 503 -9.94 8.18 -19.21
C ALA A 503 -9.78 9.41 -20.10
N THR A 504 -9.45 9.17 -21.38
CA THR A 504 -9.42 10.20 -22.40
C THR A 504 -10.34 9.83 -23.56
N THR A 505 -10.95 10.85 -24.16
CA THR A 505 -11.76 10.71 -25.36
C THR A 505 -11.13 11.56 -26.46
N ILE A 506 -10.80 10.93 -27.58
CA ILE A 506 -10.26 11.59 -28.77
C ILE A 506 -11.36 11.57 -29.84
N ALA A 507 -11.62 12.74 -30.42
CA ALA A 507 -12.54 12.89 -31.54
C ALA A 507 -11.83 13.46 -32.77
N ASP A 508 -12.28 13.03 -33.95
CA ASP A 508 -11.89 13.62 -35.22
C ASP A 508 -12.43 15.05 -35.37
N ALA A 509 -11.96 15.76 -36.40
CA ALA A 509 -12.34 17.14 -36.67
C ALA A 509 -13.85 17.36 -36.89
N ASP A 510 -14.60 16.30 -37.23
CA ASP A 510 -16.05 16.32 -37.39
C ASP A 510 -16.83 15.98 -36.10
N GLY A 511 -16.12 15.71 -35.00
CA GLY A 511 -16.68 15.35 -33.70
C GLY A 511 -16.91 13.85 -33.51
N THR A 512 -16.55 12.99 -34.47
CA THR A 512 -16.64 11.54 -34.33
C THR A 512 -15.62 11.05 -33.31
N ILE A 513 -16.06 10.35 -32.26
CA ILE A 513 -15.15 9.73 -31.28
C ILE A 513 -14.37 8.61 -31.97
N VAL A 514 -13.05 8.73 -32.00
CA VAL A 514 -12.11 7.74 -32.56
C VAL A 514 -11.41 6.93 -31.49
N PHE A 515 -11.38 7.42 -30.25
CA PHE A 515 -10.87 6.68 -29.10
C PHE A 515 -11.59 7.13 -27.82
N ASP A 516 -11.91 6.17 -26.95
CA ASP A 516 -12.49 6.41 -25.62
C ASP A 516 -12.01 5.30 -24.69
N GLY A 517 -11.04 5.59 -23.82
CA GLY A 517 -10.38 4.54 -23.03
C GLY A 517 -9.54 5.05 -21.86
N PRO A 518 -9.18 4.12 -20.95
CA PRO A 518 -8.43 4.44 -19.74
C PRO A 518 -6.98 4.81 -20.04
N THR A 519 -6.49 5.76 -19.27
CA THR A 519 -5.11 6.31 -19.30
C THR A 519 -4.36 6.01 -18.01
N ALA A 520 -5.07 5.82 -16.90
CA ALA A 520 -4.56 5.32 -15.62
C ALA A 520 -5.69 4.86 -14.71
N ALA A 521 -5.42 3.88 -13.86
CA ALA A 521 -6.26 3.53 -12.70
C ALA A 521 -5.68 4.21 -11.46
N MET A 522 -6.51 4.79 -10.59
CA MET A 522 -6.03 5.71 -9.55
C MET A 522 -6.71 5.47 -8.21
N LEU A 523 -5.91 5.50 -7.15
CA LEU A 523 -6.44 5.64 -5.79
C LEU A 523 -6.56 7.12 -5.41
N GLY A 524 -7.32 7.41 -4.36
CA GLY A 524 -7.46 8.78 -3.89
C GLY A 524 -8.37 8.95 -2.70
N THR A 525 -8.90 10.17 -2.54
CA THR A 525 -9.80 10.55 -1.45
C THR A 525 -11.22 10.77 -1.96
N VAL A 526 -12.17 11.10 -1.08
CA VAL A 526 -13.54 11.47 -1.47
C VAL A 526 -13.77 12.94 -1.12
N ASP A 527 -14.27 13.73 -2.06
CA ASP A 527 -14.65 15.13 -1.82
C ASP A 527 -15.92 15.17 -0.94
N PRO A 528 -15.86 15.75 0.27
CA PRO A 528 -17.00 15.80 1.18
C PRO A 528 -18.13 16.73 0.70
N LEU A 529 -17.89 17.60 -0.28
CA LEU A 529 -18.91 18.50 -0.82
C LEU A 529 -19.72 17.85 -1.94
N THR A 530 -19.05 17.10 -2.81
CA THR A 530 -19.67 16.48 -4.00
C THR A 530 -19.97 15.00 -3.81
N ASN A 531 -19.40 14.35 -2.79
CA ASN A 531 -19.43 12.89 -2.59
C ASN A 531 -18.83 12.09 -3.75
N MET A 532 -17.90 12.69 -4.49
CA MET A 532 -17.21 12.08 -5.63
C MET A 532 -15.75 11.74 -5.29
N GLY A 533 -15.19 10.77 -6.02
CA GLY A 533 -13.79 10.41 -5.93
C GLY A 533 -12.86 11.53 -6.42
N MET A 534 -11.74 11.70 -5.72
CA MET A 534 -10.67 12.64 -6.02
C MET A 534 -9.38 11.84 -6.23
N PRO A 535 -9.02 11.50 -7.48
CA PRO A 535 -7.84 10.70 -7.80
C PRO A 535 -6.56 11.45 -7.40
N MET A 536 -5.55 10.71 -6.96
CA MET A 536 -4.25 11.23 -6.53
C MET A 536 -3.12 10.38 -7.13
N MET A 537 -2.06 11.03 -7.62
CA MET A 537 -0.88 10.34 -8.16
C MET A 537 -0.07 9.66 -7.06
N TRP A 538 0.70 8.63 -7.41
CA TRP A 538 1.62 7.96 -6.47
C TRP A 538 2.59 8.97 -5.83
N GLY A 539 3.21 9.83 -6.64
CA GLY A 539 4.21 10.81 -6.21
C GLY A 539 3.70 11.96 -5.32
N GLU A 540 2.39 12.07 -5.09
CA GLU A 540 1.83 13.05 -4.16
C GLU A 540 2.06 12.67 -2.69
N ALA A 541 2.06 13.66 -1.80
CA ALA A 541 2.24 13.43 -0.37
C ALA A 541 1.18 12.44 0.18
N PRO A 542 1.51 11.57 1.14
CA PRO A 542 0.57 10.61 1.72
C PRO A 542 -0.68 11.30 2.29
N SER A 543 -1.86 10.82 1.88
CA SER A 543 -3.16 11.21 2.41
C SER A 543 -3.67 10.24 3.48
N GLU A 544 -3.26 8.98 3.38
CA GLU A 544 -3.58 7.92 4.34
C GLU A 544 -2.54 7.93 5.46
N THR A 545 -2.85 8.66 6.53
CA THR A 545 -1.94 8.85 7.68
C THR A 545 -2.51 8.30 8.99
N PRO A 546 -2.75 6.98 9.11
CA PRO A 546 -3.27 6.40 10.34
C PRO A 546 -2.33 6.64 11.52
N LEU A 547 -2.90 6.84 12.71
CA LEU A 547 -2.11 7.01 13.93
C LEU A 547 -1.60 5.65 14.45
N LEU A 548 -0.36 5.62 14.94
CA LEU A 548 0.20 4.44 15.61
C LEU A 548 -0.68 4.03 16.79
N GLY A 549 -1.09 2.77 16.78
CA GLY A 549 -1.99 2.14 17.73
C GLY A 549 -3.48 2.32 17.43
N ALA A 550 -3.85 3.12 16.43
CA ALA A 550 -5.24 3.34 16.05
C ALA A 550 -5.85 2.08 15.42
N THR A 551 -7.14 1.91 15.66
CA THR A 551 -7.98 1.02 14.85
C THR A 551 -8.84 1.92 13.96
N GLU A 552 -8.68 1.84 12.64
CA GLU A 552 -9.51 2.60 11.71
C GLU A 552 -10.48 1.68 10.99
N GLU A 553 -11.65 2.22 10.64
CA GLU A 553 -12.48 1.67 9.57
C GLU A 553 -12.14 2.41 8.28
N TRP A 554 -11.90 1.68 7.19
CA TRP A 554 -11.73 2.28 5.87
C TRP A 554 -12.96 1.95 5.02
N GLU A 555 -13.55 2.98 4.45
CA GLU A 555 -14.61 2.92 3.44
C GLU A 555 -13.97 3.13 2.07
N ILE A 556 -13.74 2.02 1.36
CA ILE A 556 -13.23 2.00 0.00
C ILE A 556 -14.40 2.18 -0.95
N CYS A 557 -14.48 3.33 -1.58
CA CYS A 557 -15.58 3.72 -2.46
C CYS A 557 -15.16 3.46 -3.92
N ASN A 558 -15.79 2.50 -4.58
CA ASN A 558 -15.44 2.16 -5.95
C ASN A 558 -16.28 2.95 -6.96
N PHE A 559 -15.67 3.95 -7.60
CA PHE A 559 -16.31 4.76 -8.65
C PHE A 559 -16.06 4.21 -10.07
N THR A 560 -15.35 3.10 -10.20
CA THR A 560 -15.03 2.46 -11.48
C THR A 560 -16.07 1.39 -11.85
N MET A 561 -15.91 0.82 -13.05
CA MET A 561 -16.77 -0.25 -13.56
C MET A 561 -16.30 -1.65 -13.19
N ASP A 562 -15.09 -1.76 -12.62
CA ASP A 562 -14.43 -3.04 -12.36
C ASP A 562 -14.28 -3.28 -10.86
N ALA A 563 -14.25 -4.54 -10.46
CA ALA A 563 -13.86 -4.93 -9.11
C ALA A 563 -12.34 -4.83 -8.97
N HIS A 564 -11.88 -4.33 -7.83
CA HIS A 564 -10.44 -4.22 -7.54
C HIS A 564 -10.07 -5.03 -6.29
N PRO A 565 -9.05 -5.92 -6.35
CA PRO A 565 -8.49 -6.55 -5.17
C PRO A 565 -7.59 -5.54 -4.44
N ILE A 566 -8.13 -4.85 -3.43
CA ILE A 566 -7.40 -3.82 -2.69
C ILE A 566 -6.57 -4.45 -1.58
N HIS A 567 -5.26 -4.24 -1.62
CA HIS A 567 -4.30 -4.70 -0.63
C HIS A 567 -3.79 -3.54 0.23
N LEU A 568 -3.71 -3.76 1.55
CA LEU A 568 -3.02 -2.88 2.49
C LEU A 568 -1.80 -3.59 3.04
N HIS A 569 -0.62 -2.98 2.91
CA HIS A 569 0.59 -3.48 3.58
C HIS A 569 0.45 -3.36 5.11
N LEU A 570 1.38 -3.99 5.85
CA LEU A 570 1.48 -4.05 7.31
C LEU A 570 0.35 -4.81 8.02
N VAL A 571 -0.91 -4.54 7.68
CA VAL A 571 -2.06 -4.88 8.51
C VAL A 571 -2.86 -6.05 7.94
N ASP A 572 -3.32 -6.91 8.85
CA ASP A 572 -4.51 -7.71 8.67
C ASP A 572 -5.75 -6.87 9.02
N PHE A 573 -6.86 -7.05 8.30
CA PHE A 573 -8.13 -6.37 8.54
C PHE A 573 -9.34 -7.31 8.54
N GLU A 574 -10.39 -6.92 9.27
CA GLU A 574 -11.72 -7.54 9.19
C GLU A 574 -12.50 -6.86 8.06
N ILE A 575 -13.17 -7.64 7.21
CA ILE A 575 -14.21 -7.07 6.34
C ILE A 575 -15.45 -6.86 7.22
N VAL A 576 -15.94 -5.62 7.27
CA VAL A 576 -17.14 -5.24 8.04
C VAL A 576 -18.39 -5.48 7.21
N GLY A 577 -18.33 -5.18 5.91
CA GLY A 577 -19.43 -5.37 4.98
C GLY A 577 -19.31 -4.49 3.75
N ARG A 578 -20.32 -4.58 2.88
CA ARG A 578 -20.40 -3.76 1.66
C ARG A 578 -21.74 -3.04 1.56
N ALA A 579 -21.81 -1.91 0.89
CA ALA A 579 -23.05 -1.16 0.71
C ALA A 579 -23.10 -0.54 -0.69
N PRO A 580 -24.26 -0.52 -1.37
CA PRO A 580 -24.38 0.15 -2.66
C PRO A 580 -24.20 1.67 -2.52
N MET A 581 -23.66 2.29 -3.57
CA MET A 581 -23.57 3.74 -3.74
C MET A 581 -24.82 4.28 -4.48
N ASP A 582 -25.10 5.57 -4.32
CA ASP A 582 -26.13 6.25 -5.12
C ASP A 582 -25.61 6.49 -6.53
N THR A 583 -26.52 6.56 -7.51
CA THR A 583 -26.20 6.98 -8.88
C THR A 583 -26.79 8.35 -9.19
N VAL A 584 -26.07 9.16 -9.98
CA VAL A 584 -26.54 10.45 -10.51
C VAL A 584 -26.16 10.60 -11.96
N GLN A 585 -26.94 11.37 -12.73
CA GLN A 585 -26.52 11.80 -14.05
C GLN A 585 -25.58 13.01 -13.94
N ASP A 586 -24.45 12.96 -14.61
CA ASP A 586 -23.54 14.09 -14.74
C ASP A 586 -24.07 15.13 -15.76
N GLY A 587 -23.34 16.24 -15.92
CA GLY A 587 -23.69 17.30 -16.88
C GLY A 587 -23.63 16.90 -18.36
N THR A 588 -23.17 15.68 -18.66
CA THR A 588 -23.12 15.08 -20.01
C THR A 588 -24.21 14.01 -20.23
N GLY A 589 -24.97 13.66 -19.19
CA GLY A 589 -26.01 12.63 -19.20
C GLY A 589 -25.52 11.23 -18.77
N ALA A 590 -24.24 11.08 -18.43
CA ALA A 590 -23.64 9.83 -17.99
C ALA A 590 -24.01 9.52 -16.53
N VAL A 591 -24.34 8.26 -16.22
CA VAL A 591 -24.65 7.84 -14.83
C VAL A 591 -23.35 7.57 -14.08
N ILE A 592 -23.10 8.30 -13.01
CA ILE A 592 -21.92 8.17 -12.15
C ILE A 592 -22.33 7.80 -10.72
N CYS A 593 -21.45 7.10 -10.01
CA CYS A 593 -21.65 6.77 -8.59
C CYS A 593 -21.29 7.94 -7.67
N LYS A 594 -21.99 8.04 -6.54
CA LYS A 594 -21.68 8.95 -5.42
C LYS A 594 -22.06 8.31 -4.09
N LEU A 595 -21.54 8.81 -2.98
CA LEU A 595 -21.93 8.29 -1.66
C LEU A 595 -23.45 8.44 -1.39
N PRO A 596 -24.08 7.44 -0.71
CA PRO A 596 -25.51 7.45 -0.40
C PRO A 596 -25.96 8.64 0.46
N VAL A 597 -27.04 9.31 0.04
CA VAL A 597 -27.69 10.35 0.85
C VAL A 597 -28.42 9.69 2.03
N GLY A 598 -27.93 9.90 3.25
CA GLY A 598 -28.45 9.27 4.47
C GLY A 598 -27.55 8.17 5.05
N GLY A 599 -26.45 7.85 4.37
CA GLY A 599 -25.42 6.92 4.82
C GLY A 599 -25.62 5.48 4.30
N PRO A 600 -24.53 4.70 4.20
CA PRO A 600 -24.55 3.34 3.67
C PRO A 600 -25.31 2.34 4.56
N GLN A 601 -26.01 1.40 3.91
CA GLN A 601 -26.61 0.23 4.55
C GLN A 601 -25.79 -1.01 4.19
N TYR A 602 -25.06 -1.55 5.17
CA TYR A 602 -24.12 -2.64 4.92
C TYR A 602 -24.78 -4.01 4.92
N ARG A 603 -24.54 -4.78 3.85
CA ARG A 603 -24.65 -6.24 3.86
C ARG A 603 -23.41 -6.84 4.54
N PRO A 604 -23.54 -7.96 5.26
CA PRO A 604 -22.41 -8.62 5.90
C PRO A 604 -21.37 -9.11 4.86
N PRO A 605 -20.15 -9.45 5.30
CA PRO A 605 -19.12 -10.06 4.45
C PRO A 605 -19.60 -11.40 3.87
N GLU A 606 -18.94 -11.85 2.80
CA GLU A 606 -19.17 -13.20 2.29
C GLU A 606 -18.78 -14.26 3.33
N ALA A 607 -19.33 -15.47 3.23
CA ALA A 607 -19.11 -16.50 4.24
C ALA A 607 -17.63 -16.89 4.43
N TRP A 608 -16.83 -16.79 3.36
CA TRP A 608 -15.38 -17.04 3.35
C TRP A 608 -14.52 -15.81 3.70
N GLU A 609 -15.14 -14.66 3.95
CA GLU A 609 -14.49 -13.39 4.29
C GLU A 609 -14.57 -13.05 5.79
N THR A 610 -15.05 -13.98 6.63
CA THR A 610 -15.28 -13.76 8.07
C THR A 610 -14.02 -13.77 8.93
N GLY A 611 -12.86 -14.11 8.34
CA GLY A 611 -11.55 -14.09 8.98
C GLY A 611 -10.91 -12.70 9.03
N VAL A 612 -9.57 -12.67 9.09
CA VAL A 612 -8.86 -11.47 8.64
C VAL A 612 -8.37 -11.69 7.22
N LYS A 613 -8.30 -10.58 6.51
CA LYS A 613 -7.78 -10.49 5.17
C LYS A 613 -6.73 -9.38 5.11
N ASP A 614 -5.89 -9.42 4.09
CA ASP A 614 -5.03 -8.30 3.75
C ASP A 614 -5.32 -7.78 2.34
N THR A 615 -6.12 -8.52 1.57
CA THR A 615 -6.54 -8.17 0.21
C THR A 615 -8.06 -8.33 0.12
N VAL A 616 -8.81 -7.34 -0.36
CA VAL A 616 -10.28 -7.38 -0.38
C VAL A 616 -10.84 -7.00 -1.74
N LEU A 617 -11.88 -7.69 -2.18
CA LEU A 617 -12.59 -7.34 -3.40
C LEU A 617 -13.51 -6.14 -3.15
N ALA A 618 -13.20 -5.02 -3.79
CA ALA A 618 -14.02 -3.82 -3.83
C ALA A 618 -14.84 -3.80 -5.14
N TYR A 619 -16.11 -4.20 -5.06
CA TYR A 619 -17.00 -4.27 -6.23
C TYR A 619 -17.38 -2.88 -6.77
N PRO A 620 -17.65 -2.77 -8.09
CA PRO A 620 -18.04 -1.50 -8.72
C PRO A 620 -19.35 -0.97 -8.14
N GLY A 621 -19.41 0.34 -7.91
CA GLY A 621 -20.60 1.00 -7.36
C GLY A 621 -20.92 0.63 -5.90
N GLU A 622 -20.00 -0.03 -5.18
CA GLU A 622 -20.14 -0.34 -3.75
C GLU A 622 -19.10 0.39 -2.89
N ILE A 623 -19.46 0.61 -1.64
CA ILE A 623 -18.56 0.97 -0.54
C ILE A 623 -18.18 -0.32 0.17
N THR A 624 -16.91 -0.71 0.08
CA THR A 624 -16.36 -1.83 0.86
C THR A 624 -15.78 -1.30 2.15
N ARG A 625 -16.29 -1.76 3.30
CA ARG A 625 -15.83 -1.31 4.61
C ARG A 625 -14.96 -2.38 5.26
N LEU A 626 -13.74 -2.01 5.64
CA LEU A 626 -12.81 -2.85 6.40
C LEU A 626 -12.44 -2.19 7.73
N ARG A 627 -11.95 -2.98 8.69
CA ARG A 627 -11.44 -2.51 9.98
C ARG A 627 -10.04 -3.06 10.22
N ALA A 628 -9.07 -2.17 10.41
CA ALA A 628 -7.65 -2.50 10.56
C ALA A 628 -7.05 -1.81 11.78
N ARG A 629 -6.02 -2.41 12.38
CA ARG A 629 -5.23 -1.79 13.45
C ARG A 629 -3.79 -1.57 13.00
N PHE A 630 -3.27 -0.35 13.20
CA PHE A 630 -1.95 0.06 12.73
C PHE A 630 -0.98 0.17 13.89
N ASP A 631 -0.13 -0.83 14.13
CA ASP A 631 0.70 -0.95 15.33
C ASP A 631 2.22 -0.85 15.09
N LEU A 632 2.65 -0.67 13.83
CA LEU A 632 4.02 -0.28 13.47
C LEU A 632 4.02 1.06 12.74
N CYS A 633 4.89 1.99 13.15
CA CYS A 633 5.02 3.29 12.48
C CYS A 633 5.98 3.18 11.28
N GLY A 634 5.69 3.91 10.22
CA GLY A 634 6.48 3.80 9.01
C GLY A 634 5.77 4.32 7.76
N LEU A 635 6.52 4.29 6.67
CA LEU A 635 5.99 4.50 5.33
C LEU A 635 5.76 3.12 4.72
N TYR A 636 4.50 2.85 4.43
CA TYR A 636 3.97 1.65 3.79
C TYR A 636 3.19 2.10 2.54
N GLN A 637 2.42 1.19 1.96
CA GLN A 637 1.61 1.47 0.79
C GLN A 637 0.32 0.64 0.81
N TRP A 638 -0.64 1.08 0.02
CA TRP A 638 -1.87 0.34 -0.27
C TRP A 638 -2.18 0.50 -1.76
N HIS A 639 -2.72 -0.53 -2.39
CA HIS A 639 -2.87 -0.56 -3.84
C HIS A 639 -3.93 -1.54 -4.31
N CYS A 640 -4.36 -1.40 -5.56
CA CYS A 640 -4.99 -2.46 -6.30
C CYS A 640 -3.95 -3.53 -6.65
N HIS A 641 -4.30 -4.80 -6.51
CA HIS A 641 -3.42 -5.93 -6.82
C HIS A 641 -3.61 -6.49 -8.24
N ILE A 642 -4.36 -5.78 -9.10
CA ILE A 642 -4.25 -5.95 -10.55
C ILE A 642 -2.93 -5.30 -10.97
N GLY A 643 -1.97 -6.08 -11.45
CA GLY A 643 -0.59 -5.61 -11.68
C GLY A 643 -0.51 -4.42 -12.64
N GLU A 644 -1.34 -4.43 -13.68
CA GLU A 644 -1.45 -3.32 -14.63
C GLU A 644 -2.00 -2.04 -13.97
N HIS A 645 -2.98 -2.15 -13.06
CA HIS A 645 -3.51 -1.01 -12.32
C HIS A 645 -2.48 -0.47 -11.33
N GLU A 646 -1.82 -1.34 -10.57
CA GLU A 646 -0.76 -0.98 -9.60
C GLU A 646 0.31 -0.08 -10.24
N ASP A 647 0.80 -0.48 -11.41
CA ASP A 647 1.91 0.18 -12.10
C ASP A 647 1.52 1.51 -12.78
N ASN A 648 0.23 1.81 -12.98
CA ASN A 648 -0.20 3.05 -13.64
C ASN A 648 -1.61 3.52 -13.20
N GLU A 649 -1.78 4.12 -12.03
CA GLU A 649 -0.90 4.26 -10.87
C GLU A 649 -1.75 4.01 -9.60
N MET A 650 -2.48 2.90 -9.56
CA MET A 650 -3.48 2.59 -8.53
C MET A 650 -2.84 2.09 -7.23
N MET A 651 -1.82 2.81 -6.79
CA MET A 651 -1.02 2.60 -5.61
C MET A 651 -0.76 3.95 -4.93
N ARG A 652 -0.86 3.98 -3.60
CA ARG A 652 -0.64 5.19 -2.80
C ARG A 652 0.20 4.89 -1.55
N PRO A 653 1.08 5.82 -1.15
CA PRO A 653 1.80 5.70 0.11
C PRO A 653 0.85 5.85 1.30
N MET A 654 1.00 4.95 2.27
CA MET A 654 0.32 4.97 3.56
C MET A 654 1.35 5.24 4.66
N ALA A 655 1.20 6.34 5.38
CA ALA A 655 2.15 6.71 6.43
C ALA A 655 1.54 6.48 7.83
N VAL A 656 1.91 5.37 8.49
CA VAL A 656 1.54 5.17 9.88
C VAL A 656 2.38 6.11 10.74
N VAL A 657 1.76 7.18 11.22
CA VAL A 657 2.45 8.22 11.97
C VAL A 657 2.28 7.96 13.46
N THR A 658 3.35 8.14 14.24
CA THR A 658 3.18 8.18 15.71
C THR A 658 2.19 9.28 16.04
N ASN A 659 1.42 9.16 17.13
CA ASN A 659 0.52 10.21 17.57
C ASN A 659 1.34 11.48 17.90
N THR A 660 1.59 12.28 16.87
CA THR A 660 2.50 13.41 16.83
C THR A 660 1.89 14.53 15.99
N ALA A 661 0.63 14.83 16.27
CA ALA A 661 0.11 16.14 15.97
C ALA A 661 -0.43 16.73 17.28
N VAL A 662 0.41 17.47 17.99
CA VAL A 662 -0.12 18.74 18.48
C VAL A 662 -0.42 19.52 17.20
N PRO A 663 -1.68 19.83 16.86
CA PRO A 663 -2.01 20.50 15.61
C PRO A 663 -1.44 21.92 15.68
N LEU A 664 -0.18 22.07 15.25
CA LEU A 664 0.49 23.36 15.26
C LEU A 664 -0.08 24.23 14.13
N GLY A 665 -0.66 23.65 13.08
CA GLY A 665 -1.33 24.40 12.01
C GLY A 665 -0.43 25.52 11.49
N ARG A 666 -0.95 26.76 11.46
CA ARG A 666 -0.19 27.94 11.04
C ARG A 666 0.99 28.31 11.96
N LEU A 667 1.09 27.72 13.17
CA LEU A 667 2.21 27.91 14.10
C LEU A 667 3.51 27.28 13.60
N ALA A 668 3.45 26.31 12.69
CA ALA A 668 4.62 25.66 12.11
C ALA A 668 5.28 26.46 10.97
N GLU A 669 4.55 27.41 10.36
CA GLU A 669 4.98 28.07 9.13
C GLU A 669 5.74 29.40 9.34
N SER A 670 5.81 29.96 10.56
CA SER A 670 6.47 31.25 10.79
C SER A 670 6.85 31.48 12.27
N ALA A 671 7.89 32.28 12.55
CA ALA A 671 8.18 32.71 13.92
C ALA A 671 7.11 33.69 14.42
N ILE A 672 6.01 33.17 14.97
CA ILE A 672 4.86 33.94 15.41
C ILE A 672 5.10 34.48 16.81
N VAL A 673 5.04 35.81 16.95
CA VAL A 673 4.73 36.47 18.22
C VAL A 673 3.27 36.88 18.19
N ALA A 674 2.44 36.24 19.01
CA ALA A 674 1.02 36.51 19.14
C ALA A 674 0.63 36.99 20.54
N ALA A 675 -0.38 37.85 20.60
CA ALA A 675 -1.03 38.34 21.82
C ALA A 675 -2.56 38.37 21.61
N GLY A 676 -3.33 38.08 22.66
CA GLY A 676 -4.80 38.05 22.66
C GLY A 676 -5.44 39.40 23.01
N GLY A 677 -6.75 39.53 22.83
CA GLY A 677 -7.43 40.83 22.89
C GLY A 677 -7.40 41.50 24.26
N GLY A 678 -6.89 42.75 24.30
CA GLY A 678 -6.65 43.53 25.52
C GLY A 678 -5.19 43.57 25.98
N SER A 679 -4.29 42.83 25.32
CA SER A 679 -2.86 42.72 25.69
C SER A 679 -1.94 43.70 24.94
N LEU A 680 -0.71 43.89 25.45
CA LEU A 680 0.33 44.71 24.84
C LEU A 680 1.38 43.82 24.15
N LEU A 681 1.72 44.16 22.91
CA LEU A 681 2.88 43.61 22.20
C LEU A 681 3.94 44.73 22.06
N THR A 682 5.06 44.59 22.75
CA THR A 682 6.17 45.56 22.71
C THR A 682 7.42 44.92 22.14
N ILE A 683 8.00 45.52 21.11
CA ILE A 683 9.27 45.09 20.52
C ILE A 683 10.21 46.29 20.47
N SER A 684 11.28 46.22 21.28
CA SER A 684 12.25 47.30 21.45
C SER A 684 13.68 46.81 21.18
N SER A 685 14.42 47.50 20.29
CA SER A 685 15.80 47.16 19.94
C SER A 685 16.02 45.69 19.56
N SER A 686 15.00 45.04 18.98
CA SER A 686 14.94 43.59 18.80
C SER A 686 14.77 43.21 17.33
N THR A 687 15.18 42.00 16.97
CA THR A 687 15.05 41.45 15.61
C THR A 687 14.17 40.21 15.62
N VAL A 688 13.15 40.17 14.77
CA VAL A 688 12.30 38.99 14.53
C VAL A 688 12.46 38.56 13.08
N ASN A 689 13.10 37.41 12.89
CA ASN A 689 13.29 36.76 11.60
C ASN A 689 12.11 35.81 11.36
N GLY A 690 10.92 36.38 11.23
CA GLY A 690 9.65 35.68 11.00
C GLY A 690 8.43 36.61 11.12
N LEU A 691 7.23 36.04 11.05
CA LEU A 691 5.95 36.76 11.02
C LEU A 691 5.51 37.25 12.41
N VAL A 692 5.32 38.55 12.60
CA VAL A 692 4.66 39.05 13.82
C VAL A 692 3.15 39.13 13.58
N SER A 693 2.33 38.52 14.45
CA SER A 693 0.87 38.49 14.29
C SER A 693 0.14 38.94 15.55
N ALA A 694 -0.66 40.01 15.46
CA ALA A 694 -1.41 40.51 16.61
C ALA A 694 -2.92 40.30 16.45
N GLY A 695 -3.55 39.72 17.48
CA GLY A 695 -5.00 39.51 17.53
C GLY A 695 -5.80 40.81 17.60
N PRO A 696 -7.15 40.73 17.53
CA PRO A 696 -8.02 41.90 17.66
C PRO A 696 -7.83 42.58 19.03
N LYS A 697 -7.84 43.92 19.07
CA LYS A 697 -7.69 44.73 20.30
C LYS A 697 -6.30 44.66 20.99
N VAL A 698 -5.23 44.31 20.28
CA VAL A 698 -3.85 44.39 20.77
C VAL A 698 -3.23 45.74 20.39
N ILE A 699 -2.52 46.39 21.32
CA ILE A 699 -1.66 47.55 21.01
C ILE A 699 -0.27 47.01 20.65
N THR A 700 0.20 47.31 19.44
CA THR A 700 1.55 46.92 18.99
C THR A 700 2.47 48.13 19.01
N ALA A 701 3.49 48.12 19.88
CA ALA A 701 4.48 49.17 20.01
C ALA A 701 5.85 48.70 19.50
N LEU A 702 6.36 49.34 18.45
CA LEU A 702 7.68 49.05 17.87
C LEU A 702 8.61 50.26 18.06
N SER A 703 9.81 50.01 18.58
CA SER A 703 10.89 51.01 18.74
C SER A 703 12.24 50.40 18.39
N ASP A 704 12.90 50.92 17.36
CA ASP A 704 14.21 50.41 16.88
C ASP A 704 14.21 48.89 16.64
N ALA A 705 13.12 48.38 16.07
CA ALA A 705 12.90 46.95 15.83
C ALA A 705 12.91 46.62 14.33
N THR A 706 13.37 45.40 14.00
CA THR A 706 13.37 44.86 12.63
C THR A 706 12.51 43.60 12.57
N VAL A 707 11.56 43.57 11.62
CA VAL A 707 10.70 42.41 11.33
C VAL A 707 10.81 42.07 9.85
N LEU A 708 11.32 40.87 9.53
CA LEU A 708 11.70 40.53 8.15
C LEU A 708 10.55 39.99 7.30
N ASP A 709 9.68 39.12 7.84
CA ASP A 709 8.68 38.38 7.04
C ASP A 709 7.27 38.99 7.12
N GLY A 710 7.14 40.18 7.71
CA GLY A 710 5.91 40.98 7.72
C GLY A 710 5.19 41.08 9.08
N LEU A 711 4.25 42.03 9.15
CA LEU A 711 3.42 42.31 10.33
C LEU A 711 1.93 42.17 9.97
N ARG A 712 1.20 41.25 10.62
CA ARG A 712 -0.24 41.03 10.41
C ARG A 712 -1.04 41.48 11.63
N THR A 713 -2.03 42.35 11.41
CA THR A 713 -2.87 42.89 12.50
C THR A 713 -4.34 42.88 12.11
N HIS A 714 -5.23 42.45 13.01
CA HIS A 714 -6.68 42.37 12.72
C HIS A 714 -7.39 43.74 12.78
N THR A 715 -7.30 44.46 13.90
CA THR A 715 -7.96 45.79 14.13
C THR A 715 -7.19 46.72 15.09
N GLY A 716 -6.00 46.35 15.57
CA GLY A 716 -5.26 47.08 16.60
C GLY A 716 -4.52 48.33 16.11
N THR A 717 -4.28 49.28 17.02
CA THR A 717 -3.43 50.46 16.78
C THR A 717 -1.96 50.03 16.77
N VAL A 718 -1.27 50.25 15.65
CA VAL A 718 0.20 50.14 15.56
C VAL A 718 0.81 51.50 15.90
N VAL A 719 1.63 51.56 16.94
CA VAL A 719 2.33 52.78 17.36
C VAL A 719 3.81 52.63 17.04
N LEU A 720 4.27 53.37 16.04
CA LEU A 720 5.70 53.48 15.69
C LEU A 720 6.33 54.60 16.51
N ARG A 721 7.27 54.28 17.40
CA ARG A 721 7.84 55.25 18.35
C ARG A 721 9.20 55.83 17.95
N SER A 722 9.84 55.37 16.87
CA SER A 722 11.14 55.88 16.39
C SER A 722 11.34 55.73 14.87
N ARG A 723 12.31 56.46 14.30
CA ARG A 723 12.64 56.47 12.85
C ARG A 723 13.37 55.19 12.37
N GLY A 724 13.77 54.29 13.27
CA GLY A 724 14.58 53.10 12.98
C GLY A 724 13.81 51.80 12.79
N VAL A 725 12.51 51.84 12.50
CA VAL A 725 11.68 50.63 12.34
C VAL A 725 11.70 50.16 10.88
N GLY A 726 12.18 48.93 10.65
CA GLY A 726 12.19 48.28 9.33
C GLY A 726 11.22 47.10 9.26
N VAL A 727 10.19 47.20 8.43
CA VAL A 727 9.25 46.09 8.11
C VAL A 727 9.31 45.84 6.60
N ARG A 728 9.89 44.71 6.17
CA ARG A 728 10.22 44.49 4.74
C ARG A 728 9.03 44.18 3.83
N GLN A 729 7.87 43.78 4.37
CA GLN A 729 6.65 43.47 3.58
C GLN A 729 5.40 44.32 3.91
N GLY A 730 5.54 45.44 4.62
CA GLY A 730 4.40 46.28 5.02
C GLY A 730 3.48 45.61 6.05
N ALA A 731 2.51 46.38 6.58
CA ALA A 731 1.51 45.88 7.52
C ALA A 731 0.22 45.54 6.78
N THR A 732 -0.22 44.29 6.81
CA THR A 732 -1.46 43.84 6.12
C THR A 732 -2.55 43.50 7.14
N LYS A 733 -3.79 43.90 6.85
CA LYS A 733 -4.97 43.41 7.59
C LYS A 733 -5.25 41.96 7.20
N ALA A 734 -5.34 41.06 8.18
CA ALA A 734 -5.61 39.65 7.93
C ALA A 734 -6.48 39.07 9.06
N ASP A 735 -7.42 38.17 8.71
CA ASP A 735 -8.16 37.39 9.71
C ASP A 735 -7.20 36.44 10.44
N GLN A 736 -7.15 36.58 11.76
CA GLN A 736 -6.27 35.81 12.66
C GLN A 736 -7.07 34.86 13.57
N SER A 737 -8.37 34.70 13.33
CA SER A 737 -9.22 33.76 14.08
C SER A 737 -8.74 32.31 13.97
N GLY A 738 -8.21 31.91 12.81
CA GLY A 738 -7.57 30.60 12.59
C GLY A 738 -6.34 30.37 13.47
N LEU A 739 -5.44 31.35 13.59
CA LEU A 739 -4.23 31.23 14.41
C LEU A 739 -4.54 31.11 15.92
N ALA A 740 -5.55 31.84 16.40
CA ALA A 740 -6.00 31.74 17.78
C ALA A 740 -6.64 30.38 18.09
N LYS A 741 -7.35 29.79 17.11
CA LYS A 741 -7.88 28.42 17.22
C LYS A 741 -6.75 27.38 17.21
N ASP A 742 -5.78 27.49 16.29
CA ASP A 742 -4.61 26.60 16.23
C ASP A 742 -3.82 26.61 17.55
N LEU A 743 -3.62 27.80 18.14
CA LEU A 743 -2.97 27.96 19.44
C LEU A 743 -3.73 27.28 20.59
N ALA A 744 -5.06 27.45 20.64
CA ALA A 744 -5.91 26.84 21.65
C ALA A 744 -5.95 25.31 21.51
N SER A 745 -6.07 24.82 20.27
CA SER A 745 -6.06 23.39 19.94
C SER A 745 -4.72 22.74 20.29
N ALA A 746 -3.61 23.39 19.93
CA ALA A 746 -2.26 22.93 20.27
C ALA A 746 -2.05 22.87 21.79
N ALA A 747 -2.50 23.89 22.53
CA ALA A 747 -2.40 23.94 23.98
C ALA A 747 -3.27 22.89 24.69
N ALA A 748 -4.44 22.58 24.12
CA ALA A 748 -5.34 21.56 24.64
C ALA A 748 -4.79 20.15 24.39
N ALA A 749 -4.32 19.87 23.16
CA ALA A 749 -3.69 18.61 22.79
C ALA A 749 -2.47 18.33 23.67
N ALA A 750 -1.55 19.30 23.82
CA ALA A 750 -0.38 19.16 24.67
C ALA A 750 -0.72 18.89 26.14
N LYS A 751 -1.83 19.46 26.65
CA LYS A 751 -2.31 19.21 28.03
C LYS A 751 -2.91 17.80 28.19
N ALA A 752 -3.55 17.27 27.15
CA ALA A 752 -4.22 15.98 27.19
C ALA A 752 -3.25 14.79 27.13
N LEU A 753 -2.03 15.00 26.63
CA LEU A 753 -0.99 13.97 26.60
C LEU A 753 -0.51 13.63 28.03
N GLY A 754 -0.76 12.39 28.46
CA GLY A 754 -0.19 11.83 29.68
C GLY A 754 1.33 11.64 29.53
N GLY A 755 2.11 11.95 30.56
CA GLY A 755 3.58 11.90 30.49
C GLY A 755 4.26 11.78 31.84
N THR A 756 5.58 11.55 31.82
CA THR A 756 6.39 11.35 33.02
C THR A 756 6.50 12.65 33.82
N SER A 757 6.24 12.58 35.13
CA SER A 757 6.43 13.72 36.03
C SER A 757 7.88 13.81 36.47
N LEU A 758 8.49 14.99 36.33
CA LEU A 758 9.84 15.29 36.80
C LEU A 758 9.80 16.42 37.85
N PRO A 759 10.75 16.45 38.80
CA PRO A 759 10.89 17.57 39.72
C PRO A 759 11.25 18.86 38.98
N ALA A 760 11.08 20.00 39.65
CA ALA A 760 11.43 21.31 39.10
C ALA A 760 12.86 21.34 38.56
N VAL A 761 13.04 21.92 37.37
CA VAL A 761 14.35 22.00 36.71
C VAL A 761 15.08 23.24 37.20
N THR A 762 15.89 23.08 38.25
CA THR A 762 16.70 24.16 38.85
C THR A 762 18.20 24.04 38.56
N ASN A 763 18.62 22.92 37.96
CA ASN A 763 19.99 22.60 37.59
C ASN A 763 20.04 21.99 36.18
N SER A 764 21.25 21.85 35.62
CA SER A 764 21.44 21.22 34.31
C SER A 764 20.82 19.83 34.28
N ARG A 765 20.10 19.53 33.21
CA ARG A 765 19.40 18.25 33.04
C ARG A 765 19.36 17.90 31.56
N THR A 766 19.47 16.60 31.26
CA THR A 766 19.25 16.05 29.92
C THR A 766 17.99 15.21 29.96
N ILE A 767 17.12 15.37 28.95
CA ILE A 767 15.95 14.52 28.72
C ILE A 767 16.21 13.80 27.39
N LEU A 768 16.09 12.47 27.41
CA LEU A 768 16.33 11.61 26.24
C LEU A 768 15.02 11.35 25.50
N GLY A 769 15.08 11.38 24.18
CA GLY A 769 13.99 11.07 23.26
C GLY A 769 13.80 9.56 23.08
N ALA A 770 12.56 9.15 22.89
CA ALA A 770 12.15 7.79 22.55
C ALA A 770 10.82 7.84 21.79
N GLY A 771 10.83 8.33 20.54
CA GLY A 771 9.61 8.68 19.81
C GLY A 771 8.99 9.95 20.38
N LEU A 772 7.80 9.88 20.99
CA LEU A 772 7.17 11.01 21.68
C LEU A 772 7.51 10.99 23.17
N THR A 773 8.30 11.96 23.63
CA THR A 773 8.64 12.14 25.05
C THR A 773 7.80 13.26 25.66
N VAL A 774 6.80 12.89 26.46
CA VAL A 774 5.96 13.86 27.21
C VAL A 774 6.40 13.94 28.66
N VAL A 775 6.74 15.14 29.10
CA VAL A 775 7.25 15.42 30.45
C VAL A 775 6.45 16.53 31.10
N SER A 776 6.05 16.32 32.36
CA SER A 776 5.46 17.38 33.19
C SER A 776 6.44 17.82 34.27
N VAL A 777 6.65 19.13 34.41
CA VAL A 777 7.51 19.73 35.45
C VAL A 777 6.79 20.85 36.20
N PRO A 778 7.03 21.03 37.52
CA PRO A 778 6.49 22.15 38.28
C PRO A 778 6.97 23.51 37.78
N SER A 779 8.24 23.64 37.43
CA SER A 779 8.85 24.87 36.90
C SER A 779 10.18 24.57 36.23
N ILE A 780 10.64 25.50 35.39
CA ILE A 780 11.99 25.52 34.83
C ILE A 780 12.62 26.84 35.26
N THR A 781 13.66 26.81 36.09
CA THR A 781 14.34 28.00 36.59
C THR A 781 15.85 27.79 36.52
N LEU A 782 16.51 28.33 35.49
CA LEU A 782 17.96 28.19 35.29
C LEU A 782 18.65 29.56 35.29
N SER A 783 19.76 29.68 36.02
CA SER A 783 20.60 30.87 36.06
C SER A 783 22.07 30.49 35.98
N GLY A 784 22.83 31.14 35.10
CA GLY A 784 24.27 30.96 34.93
C GLY A 784 24.65 30.27 33.62
N ALA A 785 25.77 30.69 33.03
CA ALA A 785 26.24 30.24 31.70
C ALA A 785 26.52 28.72 31.58
N SER A 786 26.75 28.05 32.70
CA SER A 786 26.97 26.59 32.77
C SER A 786 25.67 25.78 32.93
N LYS A 787 24.52 26.43 33.11
CA LYS A 787 23.24 25.76 33.33
C LYS A 787 22.48 25.56 32.01
N ALA A 788 22.11 24.31 31.72
CA ALA A 788 21.34 23.99 30.53
C ALA A 788 20.33 22.86 30.71
N LEU A 789 19.14 23.02 30.14
CA LEU A 789 18.24 21.90 29.85
C LEU A 789 18.55 21.42 28.42
N VAL A 790 18.95 20.17 28.28
CA VAL A 790 19.25 19.54 26.97
C VAL A 790 18.17 18.53 26.65
N LEU A 791 17.56 18.65 25.47
CA LEU A 791 16.68 17.62 24.91
C LEU A 791 17.45 16.92 23.80
N ARG A 792 17.71 15.61 23.98
CA ARG A 792 18.54 14.81 23.09
C ARG A 792 17.72 13.68 22.48
N GLY A 793 17.63 13.62 21.16
CA GLY A 793 16.89 12.59 20.43
C GLY A 793 17.36 12.45 18.98
N GLY A 794 16.79 11.50 18.24
CA GLY A 794 17.01 11.35 16.80
C GLY A 794 16.05 12.20 15.95
N PRO A 795 16.23 12.23 14.62
CA PRO A 795 15.45 13.11 13.72
C PRO A 795 13.94 12.82 13.65
N ARG A 796 13.47 11.76 14.32
CA ARG A 796 12.05 11.39 14.44
C ARG A 796 11.50 11.57 15.87
N ASP A 797 12.35 11.94 16.83
CA ASP A 797 11.93 12.14 18.22
C ASP A 797 11.27 13.51 18.41
N GLN A 798 10.25 13.55 19.26
CA GLN A 798 9.51 14.74 19.62
C GLN A 798 9.40 14.90 21.13
N PHE A 799 9.33 16.14 21.59
CA PHE A 799 9.24 16.47 23.01
C PHE A 799 8.04 17.37 23.30
N VAL A 800 7.23 17.01 24.31
CA VAL A 800 6.20 17.88 24.88
C VAL A 800 6.52 18.10 26.35
N ILE A 801 6.91 19.33 26.70
CA ILE A 801 7.28 19.73 28.06
C ILE A 801 6.18 20.61 28.65
N ASN A 802 5.32 20.00 29.47
CA ASN A 802 4.28 20.68 30.22
C ASN A 802 4.84 21.29 31.52
N VAL A 803 4.83 22.61 31.63
CA VAL A 803 5.33 23.36 32.78
C VAL A 803 4.16 23.98 33.54
N ALA A 804 3.91 23.53 34.78
CA ALA A 804 2.80 24.04 35.59
C ALA A 804 3.01 25.50 36.03
N GLY A 805 4.25 25.84 36.36
CA GLY A 805 4.73 27.15 36.78
C GLY A 805 5.47 27.91 35.67
N ASN A 806 6.40 28.78 36.06
CA ASN A 806 7.15 29.60 35.11
C ASN A 806 8.27 28.81 34.40
N ILE A 807 8.61 29.29 33.20
CA ILE A 807 9.91 29.05 32.56
C ILE A 807 10.73 30.32 32.76
N SER A 808 11.87 30.22 33.43
CA SER A 808 12.72 31.36 33.80
C SER A 808 14.18 31.05 33.51
N LEU A 809 14.79 31.78 32.58
CA LEU A 809 16.20 31.62 32.19
C LEU A 809 16.95 32.94 32.40
N SER A 810 18.12 32.90 33.04
CA SER A 810 18.92 34.10 33.21
C SER A 810 20.43 33.86 33.16
N THR A 811 21.20 34.94 32.95
CA THR A 811 22.65 34.96 33.20
C THR A 811 23.42 33.91 32.37
N GLY A 812 23.06 33.73 31.11
CA GLY A 812 23.71 32.80 30.17
C GLY A 812 23.11 31.39 30.15
N ALA A 813 22.07 31.10 30.93
CA ALA A 813 21.40 29.79 30.91
C ALA A 813 20.80 29.46 29.54
N ALA A 814 20.69 28.17 29.23
CA ALA A 814 20.25 27.69 27.91
C ALA A 814 19.21 26.55 27.94
N ILE A 815 18.33 26.51 26.94
CA ILE A 815 17.64 25.30 26.50
C ILE A 815 18.25 24.88 25.16
N ARG A 816 18.80 23.67 25.07
CA ARG A 816 19.53 23.17 23.90
C ARG A 816 18.87 21.91 23.35
N LEU A 817 18.90 21.79 22.03
CA LEU A 817 18.43 20.62 21.30
C LEU A 817 19.65 19.91 20.70
N ASP A 818 19.64 18.58 20.77
CA ASP A 818 20.71 17.72 20.28
C ASP A 818 20.09 16.58 19.47
N GLY A 819 20.26 16.62 18.14
CA GLY A 819 19.68 15.65 17.19
C GLY A 819 18.18 15.81 16.87
N VAL A 820 17.51 16.82 17.45
CA VAL A 820 16.11 17.19 17.14
C VAL A 820 15.97 18.66 16.73
N LEU A 821 14.98 18.95 15.89
CA LEU A 821 14.67 20.28 15.39
C LEU A 821 13.77 21.07 16.36
N PRO A 822 13.84 22.42 16.39
CA PRO A 822 12.95 23.23 17.23
C PRO A 822 11.45 23.05 16.94
N SER A 823 11.09 22.65 15.72
CA SER A 823 9.71 22.30 15.32
C SER A 823 9.21 21.00 15.96
N GLN A 824 10.11 20.16 16.47
CA GLN A 824 9.80 18.88 17.11
C GLN A 824 9.65 19.00 18.64
N VAL A 825 9.83 20.20 19.19
CA VAL A 825 9.84 20.45 20.63
C VAL A 825 8.81 21.50 21.00
N LEU A 826 7.86 21.13 21.85
CA LEU A 826 6.84 22.02 22.39
C LEU A 826 7.02 22.21 23.90
N PHE A 827 7.22 23.45 24.33
CA PHE A 827 7.10 23.87 25.71
C PHE A 827 5.75 24.54 25.93
N ARG A 828 4.95 24.02 26.87
CA ARG A 828 3.68 24.65 27.28
C ARG A 828 3.77 25.08 28.73
N THR A 829 3.67 26.37 29.02
CA THR A 829 3.59 26.89 30.40
C THR A 829 2.24 27.53 30.68
N ALA A 830 1.64 27.20 31.83
CA ALA A 830 0.40 27.83 32.29
C ALA A 830 0.60 29.19 32.99
N LYS A 831 1.85 29.63 33.15
CA LYS A 831 2.22 30.90 33.80
C LYS A 831 3.01 31.78 32.84
N SER A 832 4.28 32.06 33.09
CA SER A 832 5.05 33.02 32.29
C SER A 832 6.33 32.41 31.73
N LEU A 833 6.77 32.94 30.58
CA LEU A 833 8.11 32.75 30.02
C LEU A 833 8.93 34.02 30.28
N ILE A 834 10.00 33.91 31.05
CA ILE A 834 10.86 35.03 31.47
C ILE A 834 12.31 34.71 31.11
N MET A 835 12.93 35.51 30.26
CA MET A 835 14.30 35.31 29.80
C MET A 835 15.12 36.59 29.92
N SER A 836 16.32 36.53 30.50
CA SER A 836 17.23 37.67 30.65
C SER A 836 18.68 37.27 30.38
N ALA A 837 19.28 37.79 29.30
CA ALA A 837 20.63 37.40 28.87
C ALA A 837 20.79 35.87 28.72
N SER A 838 19.89 35.22 27.97
CA SER A 838 19.79 33.75 27.89
C SER A 838 19.38 33.25 26.50
N SER A 839 19.44 31.93 26.26
CA SER A 839 19.07 31.32 24.97
C SER A 839 18.15 30.12 25.11
N ALA A 840 17.27 29.90 24.14
CA ALA A 840 16.42 28.72 24.10
C ALA A 840 16.09 28.28 22.67
N ALA A 841 15.84 26.98 22.48
CA ALA A 841 15.38 26.43 21.21
C ALA A 841 14.12 25.56 21.44
N GLY A 842 13.14 25.72 20.55
CA GLY A 842 11.84 25.04 20.61
C GLY A 842 10.65 25.97 20.37
N THR A 843 9.45 25.41 20.36
CA THR A 843 8.18 26.14 20.27
C THR A 843 7.63 26.39 21.67
N PHE A 844 7.42 27.66 22.04
CA PHE A 844 6.94 28.06 23.37
C PHE A 844 5.50 28.57 23.31
N LEU A 845 4.62 27.92 24.08
CA LEU A 845 3.21 28.21 24.16
C LEU A 845 2.84 28.68 25.58
N VAL A 846 2.35 29.91 25.69
CA VAL A 846 1.96 30.56 26.95
C VAL A 846 0.48 30.97 26.87
N PRO A 847 -0.48 30.03 27.09
CA PRO A 847 -1.89 30.26 26.75
C PRO A 847 -2.59 31.36 27.53
N SER A 848 -2.03 31.89 28.62
CA SER A 848 -2.68 32.89 29.47
C SER A 848 -1.74 33.82 30.26
N GLY A 849 -0.43 33.76 30.04
CA GLY A 849 0.53 34.55 30.83
C GLY A 849 1.58 35.30 30.03
N LEU A 850 2.52 35.90 30.75
CA LEU A 850 3.41 36.92 30.22
C LEU A 850 4.62 36.28 29.53
N VAL A 851 5.01 36.85 28.39
CA VAL A 851 6.30 36.59 27.76
C VAL A 851 7.18 37.83 27.90
N THR A 852 8.32 37.70 28.58
CA THR A 852 9.31 38.78 28.75
C THR A 852 10.69 38.28 28.32
N LEU A 853 11.22 38.81 27.22
CA LEU A 853 12.57 38.53 26.75
C LEU A 853 13.42 39.80 26.81
N SER A 854 14.53 39.75 27.54
CA SER A 854 15.53 40.82 27.63
C SER A 854 16.90 40.27 27.24
N ARG A 855 17.56 40.88 26.25
CA ARG A 855 18.90 40.46 25.78
C ARG A 855 19.01 38.96 25.48
N SER A 856 17.95 38.35 24.95
CA SER A 856 17.83 36.89 24.84
C SER A 856 17.58 36.43 23.41
N THR A 857 17.87 35.16 23.13
CA THR A 857 17.69 34.55 21.80
C THR A 857 16.78 33.33 21.86
N ILE A 858 15.80 33.26 20.96
CA ILE A 858 14.99 32.06 20.73
C ILE A 858 15.17 31.59 19.28
N THR A 859 15.39 30.30 19.10
CA THR A 859 15.36 29.63 17.79
C THR A 859 14.12 28.73 17.75
N GLY A 860 13.08 29.14 17.03
CA GLY A 860 11.73 28.57 17.10
C GLY A 860 10.63 29.62 17.20
N ALA A 861 9.47 29.25 17.75
CA ALA A 861 8.29 30.10 17.82
C ALA A 861 7.87 30.42 19.27
N VAL A 862 7.19 31.56 19.49
CA VAL A 862 6.72 31.99 20.81
C VAL A 862 5.33 32.63 20.75
N ALA A 863 4.31 31.89 21.19
CA ALA A 863 2.93 32.35 21.13
C ALA A 863 2.33 32.54 22.53
N SER A 864 1.62 33.65 22.75
CA SER A 864 0.88 33.91 23.97
C SER A 864 -0.52 34.48 23.67
N SER A 865 -1.47 34.27 24.59
CA SER A 865 -2.70 35.08 24.60
C SER A 865 -2.59 36.30 25.52
N GLY A 866 -1.56 36.34 26.37
CA GLY A 866 -1.19 37.46 27.23
C GLY A 866 -0.27 38.47 26.55
N SER A 867 0.34 39.36 27.33
CA SER A 867 1.28 40.36 26.80
C SER A 867 2.63 39.74 26.41
N VAL A 868 3.28 40.33 25.41
CA VAL A 868 4.62 39.93 24.97
C VAL A 868 5.52 41.16 24.91
N VAL A 869 6.66 41.07 25.59
CA VAL A 869 7.65 42.15 25.70
C VAL A 869 9.02 41.63 25.26
N LEU A 870 9.53 42.19 24.17
CA LEU A 870 10.86 41.94 23.64
C LEU A 870 11.73 43.20 23.80
N ALA A 871 12.88 43.06 24.45
CA ALA A 871 13.87 44.11 24.62
C ALA A 871 15.26 43.59 24.28
N ALA A 872 15.94 44.23 23.33
CA ALA A 872 17.29 43.85 22.88
C ALA A 872 17.44 42.35 22.53
N SER A 873 16.40 41.72 21.98
CA SER A 873 16.31 40.25 21.83
C SER A 873 16.18 39.82 20.37
N THR A 874 16.42 38.54 20.10
CA THR A 874 16.32 37.95 18.76
C THR A 874 15.42 36.71 18.75
N VAL A 875 14.49 36.63 17.81
CA VAL A 875 13.69 35.42 17.54
C VAL A 875 13.95 34.98 16.10
N ASN A 876 14.47 33.76 15.93
CA ASN A 876 14.83 33.17 14.65
C ASN A 876 13.85 32.07 14.25
N ARG A 877 13.50 32.00 12.96
CA ARG A 877 12.82 30.84 12.36
C ARG A 877 13.66 29.57 12.57
N ALA A 878 12.96 28.48 12.87
CA ALA A 878 13.54 27.14 13.01
C ALA A 878 13.86 26.51 11.66
#